data_AF-A0A674BA11-F1
#
_entry.id   AF-A0A674BA11-F1
#
_cell.length_a   1.000
_cell.length_b   1.000
_cell.length_c   1.000
_cell.angle_alpha   90.00
_cell.angle_beta   90.00
_cell.angle_gamma   90.00
#
_symmetry.space_group_name_H-M   'P 1'
#
loop_
_entity.id
_entity.type
_entity.pdbx_description
1 polymer ?
#
loop_
_entity_poly.entity_id
_entity_poly.type
_entity_poly.pdbx_seq_one_letter_code
_entity_poly.pdbx_strand_id
1 'polypeptide(L)'
;MKAQLQVTVLSAKLKENKKNWFGPSPYVEVAVDDQSKKTEKCNNTHTPKWKQSLTVIVTPFSKLIFRVWSHQTLKADFLLGVATLDISETLKSNDMKLSEVVQILQLCSDQDNTDVVGDLSICLDGVQVDPETFASPKWQRKSNWLCAISFHLLTFGDVIPARSSRDTSPSSDSTEDWVIIPNGHAINCTGSPAPSPGGSKSTRPPRPARPPPPTPRRPAASPGGWEQRVDQNGRMYYVDHIEKKTSWNRPDSLPSGWERRVDPMGRVYFVDHISRTTTWQRPTQESVRNFEEWQHQRSQLQGAMQQFNQRFIFGLQDQQIAAANKEFDPLGPLPHGWEKRTDTNGRVYFVHHTSRMTQWEDPRTQGLLNDKPLPEGWEMRFTVDGIPYFVDHNRRTTTYIDPRTGKSSLENGPQITYVRDFKAKVQYFRFWCQQLSMPQHIKITVTRKTLFEDSFQQIMSFHPQDLRRRLWIIFPGEEGLDYGGVAREWFFLLSHEVLNPMYCLFEYAGKDNYCLQINPASYINPDHLKYFKFIGRFIAMSLFHGKFIDTGFSLPFYKRILNKPLALKDLESIDTEFYNSLIWIKDNNLEECGLEMFFSVDKEILGEVTTHELKPDGGNVLVTEENKEEYIRLVAEWRLSRGVEEQTQAFFEGFNEVLPQQYLQYFDAKELEVMLCGMQEIDLVDWQRHTIYRHYARSSKQILWFWQFVKEMDNEKRMRLLQFVTGTCRLPMGGFADLMGSNGPQKFCIEKVGKENWLPRSHTCFNRLDLPPYKSYEQLKEKLMFAIEETEGFGQE
;
A
#
# COMPACT_ATOMS: atom_id res chain seq x y z
N MET A 1 -40.63 -18.42 -22.30
CA MET A 1 -40.80 -19.84 -22.02
C MET A 1 -39.54 -20.29 -21.29
N LYS A 2 -39.67 -20.81 -20.07
CA LYS A 2 -38.55 -21.38 -19.31
C LYS A 2 -38.71 -22.90 -19.34
N ALA A 3 -37.65 -23.64 -19.65
CA ALA A 3 -37.61 -25.08 -19.72
C ALA A 3 -36.46 -25.61 -18.84
N GLN A 4 -36.58 -26.84 -18.33
CA GLN A 4 -35.48 -27.49 -17.64
C GLN A 4 -34.56 -28.13 -18.68
N LEU A 5 -33.26 -27.85 -18.57
CA LEU A 5 -32.22 -28.47 -19.37
C LEU A 5 -31.30 -29.25 -18.43
N GLN A 6 -31.08 -30.51 -18.74
CA GLN A 6 -30.07 -31.33 -18.09
C GLN A 6 -28.76 -31.19 -18.86
N VAL A 7 -27.74 -30.69 -18.17
CA VAL A 7 -26.39 -30.51 -18.71
C VAL A 7 -25.49 -31.54 -18.03
N THR A 8 -25.11 -32.59 -18.74
CA THR A 8 -24.17 -33.59 -18.24
C THR A 8 -22.76 -33.20 -18.65
N VAL A 9 -21.93 -32.84 -17.68
CA VAL A 9 -20.51 -32.55 -17.90
C VAL A 9 -19.76 -33.88 -17.97
N LEU A 10 -19.26 -34.24 -19.15
CA LEU A 10 -18.68 -35.57 -19.38
C LEU A 10 -17.20 -35.61 -19.00
N SER A 11 -16.38 -34.78 -19.64
CA SER A 11 -14.93 -34.77 -19.46
C SER A 11 -14.30 -33.52 -20.06
N ALA A 12 -13.07 -33.19 -19.65
CA ALA A 12 -12.24 -32.20 -20.34
C ALA A 12 -10.87 -32.79 -20.72
N LYS A 13 -10.24 -32.19 -21.73
CA LYS A 13 -8.83 -32.41 -22.10
C LYS A 13 -8.12 -31.08 -22.03
N LEU A 14 -7.42 -30.84 -20.94
CA LEU A 14 -6.69 -29.61 -20.67
C LEU A 14 -5.27 -29.74 -21.23
N LYS A 15 -4.73 -28.64 -21.75
CA LYS A 15 -3.36 -28.59 -22.24
C LYS A 15 -2.39 -28.82 -21.09
N GLU A 16 -1.49 -29.80 -21.24
CA GLU A 16 -0.45 -30.06 -20.24
C GLU A 16 0.57 -28.91 -20.24
N ASN A 17 0.85 -28.36 -19.05
CA ASN A 17 1.92 -27.39 -18.87
C ASN A 17 3.16 -28.12 -18.34
N LYS A 18 4.19 -28.28 -19.18
CA LYS A 18 5.43 -29.02 -18.86
C LYS A 18 6.25 -28.44 -17.69
N LYS A 19 5.82 -27.31 -17.10
CA LYS A 19 6.49 -26.64 -15.99
C LYS A 19 6.00 -27.05 -14.60
N ASN A 20 4.86 -27.76 -14.48
CA ASN A 20 4.30 -28.17 -13.19
C ASN A 20 4.38 -29.70 -13.04
N TRP A 21 4.91 -30.17 -11.90
CA TRP A 21 5.04 -31.61 -11.58
C TRP A 21 3.69 -32.27 -11.24
N PHE A 22 2.68 -31.48 -10.88
CA PHE A 22 1.33 -31.93 -10.54
C PHE A 22 0.30 -31.30 -11.49
N GLY A 23 -0.70 -32.09 -11.89
CA GLY A 23 -1.87 -31.65 -12.63
C GLY A 23 -2.86 -30.85 -11.77
N PRO A 24 -3.77 -30.09 -12.39
CA PRO A 24 -4.75 -29.29 -11.67
C PRO A 24 -5.80 -30.18 -10.99
N SER A 25 -6.60 -29.59 -10.10
CA SER A 25 -7.77 -30.26 -9.50
C SER A 25 -9.08 -29.70 -10.04
N PRO A 26 -9.47 -30.03 -11.29
CA PRO A 26 -10.51 -29.30 -12.00
C PRO A 26 -11.94 -29.62 -11.55
N TYR A 27 -12.81 -28.62 -11.53
CA TYR A 27 -14.27 -28.73 -11.50
C TYR A 27 -14.89 -27.75 -12.51
N VAL A 28 -16.14 -27.99 -12.90
CA VAL A 28 -16.84 -27.15 -13.88
C VAL A 28 -17.99 -26.41 -13.21
N GLU A 29 -18.01 -25.10 -13.40
CA GLU A 29 -19.15 -24.24 -13.11
C GLU A 29 -19.95 -23.99 -14.40
N VAL A 30 -21.24 -24.29 -14.37
CA VAL A 30 -22.21 -24.00 -15.43
C VAL A 30 -23.07 -22.82 -14.98
N ALA A 31 -22.88 -21.68 -15.62
CA ALA A 31 -23.66 -20.47 -15.38
C ALA A 31 -24.62 -20.19 -16.54
N VAL A 32 -25.86 -19.84 -16.22
CA VAL A 32 -26.88 -19.43 -17.18
C VAL A 32 -27.86 -18.46 -16.55
N ASP A 33 -28.04 -17.30 -17.17
CA ASP A 33 -28.85 -16.21 -16.63
C ASP A 33 -28.42 -15.91 -15.16
N ASP A 34 -29.32 -15.98 -14.17
CA ASP A 34 -29.03 -15.77 -12.75
C ASP A 34 -28.72 -17.08 -11.96
N GLN A 35 -28.48 -18.20 -12.66
CA GLN A 35 -28.20 -19.50 -12.05
C GLN A 35 -26.74 -19.93 -12.26
N SER A 36 -26.13 -20.49 -11.21
CA SER A 36 -24.85 -21.19 -11.30
C SER A 36 -24.92 -22.54 -10.59
N LYS A 37 -24.38 -23.57 -11.23
CA LYS A 37 -24.27 -24.95 -10.71
C LYS A 37 -22.85 -25.46 -10.93
N LYS A 38 -22.34 -26.28 -10.00
CA LYS A 38 -20.96 -26.77 -10.05
C LYS A 38 -20.91 -28.30 -10.00
N THR A 39 -19.94 -28.89 -10.68
CA THR A 39 -19.59 -30.31 -10.53
C THR A 39 -18.73 -30.52 -9.28
N GLU A 40 -18.54 -31.78 -8.90
CA GLU A 40 -17.46 -32.19 -8.01
C GLU A 40 -16.09 -31.94 -8.66
N LYS A 41 -15.03 -31.90 -7.85
CA LYS A 41 -13.66 -31.76 -8.33
C LYS A 41 -13.04 -33.13 -8.67
N CYS A 42 -12.26 -33.18 -9.74
CA CYS A 42 -11.28 -34.25 -9.95
C CYS A 42 -9.94 -33.78 -9.39
N ASN A 43 -9.16 -34.65 -8.75
CA ASN A 43 -7.88 -34.26 -8.18
C ASN A 43 -6.73 -34.59 -9.16
N ASN A 44 -5.78 -33.66 -9.29
CA ASN A 44 -4.48 -33.88 -9.93
C ASN A 44 -4.53 -34.50 -11.34
N THR A 45 -5.29 -33.91 -12.27
CA THR A 45 -5.46 -34.44 -13.63
C THR A 45 -5.70 -33.36 -14.69
N HIS A 46 -5.06 -33.52 -15.86
CA HIS A 46 -5.34 -32.73 -17.07
C HIS A 46 -6.45 -33.35 -17.94
N THR A 47 -6.93 -34.56 -17.62
CA THR A 47 -7.99 -35.25 -18.37
C THR A 47 -9.16 -35.67 -17.47
N PRO A 48 -9.78 -34.71 -16.76
CA PRO A 48 -10.85 -35.02 -15.81
C PRO A 48 -12.08 -35.63 -16.49
N LYS A 49 -12.76 -36.52 -15.75
CA LYS A 49 -14.02 -37.17 -16.15
C LYS A 49 -15.01 -37.07 -15.00
N TRP A 50 -16.04 -36.26 -15.16
CA TRP A 50 -17.05 -36.04 -14.13
C TRP A 50 -18.28 -36.93 -14.33
N LYS A 51 -18.77 -37.01 -15.57
CA LYS A 51 -20.04 -37.68 -15.92
C LYS A 51 -21.20 -37.26 -14.99
N GLN A 52 -21.22 -35.98 -14.62
CA GLN A 52 -22.16 -35.44 -13.64
C GLN A 52 -23.23 -34.60 -14.34
N SER A 53 -24.49 -34.85 -14.01
CA SER A 53 -25.62 -34.10 -14.54
C SER A 53 -26.02 -32.93 -13.64
N LEU A 54 -26.11 -31.74 -14.22
CA LEU A 54 -26.56 -30.52 -13.59
C LEU A 54 -27.85 -30.05 -14.27
N THR A 55 -28.92 -29.83 -13.51
CA THR A 55 -30.18 -29.30 -14.05
C THR A 55 -30.23 -27.79 -13.90
N VAL A 56 -30.44 -27.09 -15.01
CA VAL A 56 -30.57 -25.63 -15.07
C VAL A 56 -31.87 -25.23 -15.77
N ILE A 57 -32.44 -24.09 -15.40
CA ILE A 57 -33.63 -23.55 -16.08
C ILE A 57 -33.16 -22.58 -17.16
N VAL A 58 -33.54 -22.84 -18.41
CA VAL A 58 -33.10 -22.09 -19.59
C VAL A 58 -34.27 -21.56 -20.41
N THR A 59 -34.01 -20.60 -21.27
CA THR A 59 -34.89 -20.24 -22.38
C THR A 59 -34.27 -20.67 -23.71
N PRO A 60 -35.04 -20.73 -24.82
CA PRO A 60 -34.49 -21.06 -26.14
C PRO A 60 -33.40 -20.10 -26.66
N PHE A 61 -33.17 -18.97 -25.95
CA PHE A 61 -32.19 -17.94 -26.30
C PHE A 61 -31.16 -17.71 -25.19
N SER A 62 -31.15 -18.53 -24.14
CA SER A 62 -30.17 -18.41 -23.06
C SER A 62 -28.78 -18.86 -23.56
N LYS A 63 -27.72 -18.28 -22.98
CA LYS A 63 -26.34 -18.68 -23.22
C LYS A 63 -25.80 -19.42 -22.00
N LEU A 64 -25.24 -20.60 -22.21
CA LEU A 64 -24.54 -21.35 -21.17
C LEU A 64 -23.07 -20.92 -21.16
N ILE A 65 -22.58 -20.54 -19.99
CA ILE A 65 -21.16 -20.23 -19.76
C ILE A 65 -20.59 -21.34 -18.88
N PHE A 66 -19.58 -22.02 -19.41
CA PHE A 66 -18.83 -23.06 -18.72
C PHE A 66 -17.50 -22.49 -18.27
N ARG A 67 -17.24 -22.50 -16.96
CA ARG A 67 -15.94 -22.14 -16.39
C ARG A 67 -15.31 -23.36 -15.76
N VAL A 68 -14.14 -23.75 -16.24
CA VAL A 68 -13.37 -24.85 -15.67
C VAL A 68 -12.39 -24.25 -14.67
N TRP A 69 -12.58 -24.52 -13.39
CA TRP A 69 -11.75 -24.01 -12.29
C TRP A 69 -10.84 -25.10 -11.78
N SER A 70 -9.61 -24.78 -11.38
CA SER A 70 -8.79 -25.67 -10.57
C SER A 70 -8.98 -25.31 -9.11
N HIS A 71 -9.48 -26.27 -8.34
CA HIS A 71 -9.60 -26.11 -6.91
C HIS A 71 -8.22 -26.02 -6.23
N GLN A 72 -8.07 -25.07 -5.31
CA GLN A 72 -6.88 -24.87 -4.50
C GLN A 72 -7.24 -24.95 -3.02
N THR A 73 -6.47 -25.72 -2.25
CA THR A 73 -6.72 -25.86 -0.80
C THR A 73 -6.23 -24.63 -0.02
N LEU A 74 -5.20 -23.94 -0.52
CA LEU A 74 -4.47 -22.87 0.18
C LEU A 74 -4.52 -21.50 -0.52
N LYS A 75 -5.17 -21.41 -1.70
CA LYS A 75 -5.30 -20.19 -2.51
C LYS A 75 -6.72 -20.10 -3.05
N ALA A 76 -7.09 -18.96 -3.63
CA ALA A 76 -8.31 -18.90 -4.43
C ALA A 76 -8.24 -19.89 -5.60
N ASP A 77 -9.35 -20.55 -5.90
CA ASP A 77 -9.47 -21.39 -7.09
C ASP A 77 -9.11 -20.55 -8.32
N PHE A 78 -8.31 -21.11 -9.21
CA PHE A 78 -7.86 -20.39 -10.41
C PHE A 78 -8.58 -20.91 -11.65
N LEU A 79 -8.92 -20.00 -12.57
CA LEU A 79 -9.67 -20.32 -13.78
C LEU A 79 -8.74 -20.98 -14.81
N LEU A 80 -9.06 -22.21 -15.20
CA LEU A 80 -8.31 -22.97 -16.21
C LEU A 80 -8.75 -22.62 -17.63
N GLY A 81 -10.03 -22.29 -17.82
CA GLY A 81 -10.56 -21.90 -19.12
C GLY A 81 -12.07 -21.71 -19.13
N VAL A 82 -12.55 -20.99 -20.15
CA VAL A 82 -13.98 -20.65 -20.33
C VAL A 82 -14.46 -21.13 -21.70
N ALA A 83 -15.68 -21.65 -21.76
CA ALA A 83 -16.39 -21.92 -23.00
C ALA A 83 -17.82 -21.38 -22.93
N THR A 84 -18.39 -20.97 -24.06
CA THR A 84 -19.78 -20.50 -24.14
C THR A 84 -20.53 -21.32 -25.19
N LEU A 85 -21.79 -21.68 -24.90
CA LEU A 85 -22.70 -22.33 -25.83
C LEU A 85 -23.99 -21.51 -25.96
N ASP A 86 -24.38 -21.22 -27.21
CA ASP A 86 -25.67 -20.61 -27.52
C ASP A 86 -26.72 -21.70 -27.75
N ILE A 87 -27.75 -21.72 -26.88
CA ILE A 87 -28.82 -22.72 -26.95
C ILE A 87 -29.62 -22.56 -28.24
N SER A 88 -29.77 -21.34 -28.75
CA SER A 88 -30.56 -21.07 -29.95
C SER A 88 -29.91 -21.65 -31.20
N GLU A 89 -28.58 -21.59 -31.30
CA GLU A 89 -27.81 -22.18 -32.38
C GLU A 89 -27.82 -23.71 -32.29
N THR A 90 -27.65 -24.23 -31.07
CA THR A 90 -27.64 -25.68 -30.82
C THR A 90 -29.03 -26.30 -31.08
N LEU A 91 -30.13 -25.59 -30.78
CA LEU A 91 -31.48 -26.03 -31.13
C LEU A 91 -31.68 -26.07 -32.65
N LYS A 92 -31.24 -25.03 -33.38
CA LYS A 92 -31.36 -24.98 -34.85
C LYS A 92 -30.59 -26.10 -35.54
N SER A 93 -29.43 -26.49 -35.01
CA SER A 93 -28.63 -27.59 -35.58
C SER A 93 -29.16 -28.98 -35.24
N ASN A 94 -30.14 -29.11 -34.34
CA ASN A 94 -30.69 -30.37 -33.86
C ASN A 94 -32.23 -30.39 -33.97
N ASP A 95 -32.78 -29.95 -35.11
CA ASP A 95 -34.23 -29.99 -35.41
C ASP A 95 -35.14 -29.43 -34.29
N MET A 96 -34.67 -28.36 -33.63
CA MET A 96 -35.35 -27.70 -32.50
C MET A 96 -35.57 -28.59 -31.26
N LYS A 97 -34.80 -29.67 -31.12
CA LYS A 97 -34.85 -30.61 -30.00
C LYS A 97 -33.45 -30.99 -29.50
N LEU A 98 -33.19 -30.76 -28.22
CA LEU A 98 -32.00 -31.24 -27.51
C LEU A 98 -32.36 -32.52 -26.77
N SER A 99 -32.01 -33.66 -27.37
CA SER A 99 -32.14 -34.99 -26.75
C SER A 99 -30.82 -35.71 -26.85
N GLU A 100 -30.16 -35.90 -25.71
CA GLU A 100 -28.82 -36.50 -25.60
C GLU A 100 -27.78 -35.93 -26.59
N VAL A 101 -27.80 -34.61 -26.83
CA VAL A 101 -26.91 -33.95 -27.79
C VAL A 101 -25.53 -33.73 -27.16
N VAL A 102 -24.52 -34.43 -27.67
CA VAL A 102 -23.13 -34.28 -27.22
C VAL A 102 -22.43 -33.15 -27.97
N GLN A 103 -21.83 -32.21 -27.24
CA GLN A 103 -21.05 -31.10 -27.78
C GLN A 103 -19.63 -31.12 -27.22
N ILE A 104 -18.66 -30.74 -28.07
CA ILE A 104 -17.27 -30.50 -27.68
C ILE A 104 -17.00 -29.02 -27.87
N LEU A 105 -16.69 -28.33 -26.76
CA LEU A 105 -16.46 -26.90 -26.69
C LEU A 105 -14.98 -26.62 -26.49
N GLN A 106 -14.42 -25.69 -27.25
CA GLN A 106 -13.06 -25.21 -27.01
C GLN A 106 -13.05 -24.29 -25.79
N LEU A 107 -12.12 -24.55 -24.87
CA LEU A 107 -11.84 -23.71 -23.71
C LEU A 107 -10.78 -22.69 -24.09
N CYS A 108 -11.06 -21.41 -23.82
CA CYS A 108 -10.11 -20.32 -23.99
C CYS A 108 -9.67 -19.72 -22.65
N SER A 109 -8.49 -19.11 -22.62
CA SER A 109 -7.98 -18.36 -21.46
C SER A 109 -8.81 -17.10 -21.20
N ASP A 110 -8.93 -16.69 -19.94
CA ASP A 110 -9.67 -15.49 -19.51
C ASP A 110 -8.99 -14.17 -19.95
N GLN A 111 -7.67 -14.21 -20.20
CA GLN A 111 -6.88 -13.04 -20.58
C GLN A 111 -6.85 -12.81 -22.10
N ASP A 112 -7.10 -13.84 -22.92
CA ASP A 112 -7.13 -13.76 -24.38
C ASP A 112 -8.01 -14.88 -24.97
N ASN A 113 -9.12 -14.51 -25.62
CA ASN A 113 -10.07 -15.44 -26.25
C ASN A 113 -9.47 -16.26 -27.41
N THR A 114 -8.23 -15.99 -27.83
CA THR A 114 -7.56 -16.72 -28.91
C THR A 114 -6.62 -17.83 -28.42
N ASP A 115 -6.29 -17.89 -27.13
CA ASP A 115 -5.43 -18.95 -26.58
C ASP A 115 -6.28 -20.15 -26.10
N VAL A 116 -6.28 -21.21 -26.90
CA VAL A 116 -7.01 -22.46 -26.61
C VAL A 116 -6.25 -23.27 -25.56
N VAL A 117 -6.88 -23.43 -24.40
CA VAL A 117 -6.33 -24.07 -23.20
C VAL A 117 -6.85 -25.50 -22.98
N GLY A 118 -7.84 -25.94 -23.76
CA GLY A 118 -8.32 -27.32 -23.77
C GLY A 118 -9.66 -27.50 -24.47
N ASP A 119 -10.22 -28.70 -24.36
CA ASP A 119 -11.57 -29.04 -24.84
C ASP A 119 -12.46 -29.54 -23.70
N LEU A 120 -13.73 -29.13 -23.67
CA LEU A 120 -14.75 -29.58 -22.74
C LEU A 120 -15.85 -30.35 -23.49
N SER A 121 -16.14 -31.58 -23.07
CA SER A 121 -17.23 -32.38 -23.62
C SER A 121 -18.43 -32.41 -22.68
N ILE A 122 -19.61 -32.09 -23.22
CA ILE A 122 -20.88 -32.04 -22.50
C ILE A 122 -21.97 -32.78 -23.27
N CYS A 123 -23.03 -33.21 -22.58
CA CYS A 123 -24.26 -33.73 -23.16
C CYS A 123 -25.45 -32.89 -22.70
N LEU A 124 -26.33 -32.52 -23.62
CA LEU A 124 -27.50 -31.68 -23.39
C LEU A 124 -28.78 -32.48 -23.65
N ASP A 125 -29.68 -32.50 -22.66
CA ASP A 125 -30.95 -33.23 -22.76
C ASP A 125 -32.12 -32.46 -22.12
N GLY A 126 -33.32 -32.58 -22.69
CA GLY A 126 -34.57 -32.15 -22.05
C GLY A 126 -35.24 -30.88 -22.59
N VAL A 127 -34.78 -30.31 -23.72
CA VAL A 127 -35.41 -29.10 -24.30
C VAL A 127 -35.93 -29.37 -25.72
N GLN A 128 -37.21 -29.07 -25.96
CA GLN A 128 -37.82 -29.10 -27.29
C GLN A 128 -38.64 -27.83 -27.51
N VAL A 129 -38.53 -27.21 -28.67
CA VAL A 129 -39.23 -25.96 -29.01
C VAL A 129 -39.93 -26.12 -30.35
N ASP A 130 -41.16 -25.61 -30.44
CA ASP A 130 -41.91 -25.56 -31.69
C ASP A 130 -41.31 -24.50 -32.64
N PRO A 131 -40.94 -24.86 -33.89
CA PRO A 131 -40.35 -23.95 -34.87
C PRO A 131 -41.15 -22.65 -35.11
N GLU A 132 -42.49 -22.72 -35.11
CA GLU A 132 -43.33 -21.54 -35.35
C GLU A 132 -43.27 -20.53 -34.19
N THR A 133 -43.18 -21.04 -32.96
CA THR A 133 -43.06 -20.23 -31.74
C THR A 133 -41.69 -19.55 -31.66
N PHE A 134 -40.64 -20.19 -32.19
CA PHE A 134 -39.26 -19.70 -32.18
C PHE A 134 -39.01 -18.56 -33.19
N ALA A 135 -39.75 -18.53 -34.31
CA ALA A 135 -39.63 -17.53 -35.37
C ALA A 135 -40.44 -16.22 -35.15
N SER A 136 -41.21 -16.12 -34.07
CA SER A 136 -42.11 -14.97 -33.83
C SER A 136 -41.37 -13.63 -33.59
N PRO A 137 -41.83 -12.50 -34.17
CA PRO A 137 -41.21 -11.17 -34.02
C PRO A 137 -41.12 -10.67 -32.56
N LYS A 138 -41.94 -11.23 -31.66
CA LYS A 138 -41.92 -10.91 -30.22
C LYS A 138 -40.61 -11.33 -29.54
N TRP A 139 -39.89 -12.33 -30.07
CA TRP A 139 -38.65 -12.84 -29.47
C TRP A 139 -37.38 -12.24 -30.09
N GLN A 140 -37.41 -11.83 -31.36
CA GLN A 140 -36.30 -11.11 -32.01
C GLN A 140 -36.01 -9.73 -31.36
N ARG A 141 -37.03 -9.07 -30.78
CA ARG A 141 -36.84 -7.81 -30.02
C ARG A 141 -36.22 -8.03 -28.64
N LYS A 142 -36.43 -9.19 -28.01
CA LYS A 142 -35.84 -9.56 -26.71
C LYS A 142 -34.41 -10.07 -26.82
N SER A 143 -34.05 -10.76 -27.92
CA SER A 143 -32.67 -11.19 -28.17
C SER A 143 -31.69 -10.02 -28.34
N ASN A 144 -32.12 -8.95 -29.02
CA ASN A 144 -31.29 -7.74 -29.14
C ASN A 144 -31.10 -6.98 -27.81
N TRP A 145 -32.06 -7.09 -26.89
CA TRP A 145 -31.97 -6.50 -25.55
C TRP A 145 -31.08 -7.32 -24.60
N LEU A 146 -31.16 -8.66 -24.63
CA LEU A 146 -30.34 -9.53 -23.80
C LEU A 146 -28.87 -9.60 -24.27
N CYS A 147 -28.61 -9.55 -25.59
CA CYS A 147 -27.25 -9.42 -26.12
C CYS A 147 -26.56 -8.10 -25.69
N ALA A 148 -27.31 -6.99 -25.59
CA ALA A 148 -26.75 -5.70 -25.15
C ALA A 148 -26.33 -5.72 -23.67
N ILE A 149 -27.07 -6.45 -22.82
CA ILE A 149 -26.74 -6.63 -21.39
C ILE A 149 -25.55 -7.57 -21.21
N SER A 150 -25.48 -8.65 -22.00
CA SER A 150 -24.36 -9.61 -21.95
C SER A 150 -23.04 -9.01 -22.45
N PHE A 151 -23.09 -8.07 -23.42
CA PHE A 151 -21.90 -7.32 -23.84
C PHE A 151 -21.40 -6.39 -22.74
N HIS A 152 -22.29 -5.78 -21.94
CA HIS A 152 -21.91 -4.90 -20.83
C HIS A 152 -21.26 -5.65 -19.65
N LEU A 153 -21.76 -6.84 -19.33
CA LEU A 153 -21.22 -7.72 -18.26
C LEU A 153 -19.88 -8.38 -18.60
N LEU A 154 -19.53 -8.50 -19.89
CA LEU A 154 -18.24 -9.04 -20.33
C LEU A 154 -17.15 -7.98 -20.50
N THR A 155 -17.51 -6.67 -20.53
CA THR A 155 -16.55 -5.58 -20.69
C THR A 155 -16.39 -4.66 -19.48
N PHE A 156 -17.33 -4.67 -18.52
CA PHE A 156 -17.24 -3.87 -17.29
C PHE A 156 -17.64 -4.71 -16.08
N GLY A 157 -16.66 -5.16 -15.31
CA GLY A 157 -16.87 -5.79 -14.02
C GLY A 157 -17.08 -4.73 -12.93
N ASP A 158 -18.23 -4.05 -12.93
CA ASP A 158 -18.61 -3.13 -11.86
C ASP A 158 -19.90 -3.58 -11.17
N VAL A 159 -19.79 -3.70 -9.85
CA VAL A 159 -20.89 -4.00 -8.92
C VAL A 159 -21.77 -2.76 -8.78
N ILE A 160 -22.98 -2.77 -9.36
CA ILE A 160 -23.99 -1.76 -9.04
C ILE A 160 -24.86 -2.26 -7.87
N PRO A 161 -24.95 -1.53 -6.74
CA PRO A 161 -25.83 -1.91 -5.64
C PRO A 161 -27.30 -1.62 -5.98
N ALA A 162 -28.13 -2.64 -5.87
CA ALA A 162 -29.58 -2.53 -5.98
C ALA A 162 -30.15 -1.67 -4.84
N ARG A 163 -30.64 -0.46 -5.17
CA ARG A 163 -31.54 0.30 -4.29
C ARG A 163 -32.98 0.04 -4.69
N SER A 164 -33.67 -0.75 -3.88
CA SER A 164 -35.12 -0.82 -3.81
C SER A 164 -35.66 0.48 -3.20
N SER A 165 -36.42 1.28 -3.95
CA SER A 165 -37.27 2.34 -3.41
C SER A 165 -38.72 1.90 -3.48
N ARG A 166 -39.31 1.62 -2.32
CA ARG A 166 -40.76 1.60 -2.11
C ARG A 166 -41.18 2.96 -1.55
N ASP A 167 -42.20 3.53 -2.17
CA ASP A 167 -42.85 4.80 -1.88
C ASP A 167 -43.46 4.89 -0.47
N THR A 168 -43.48 6.11 0.09
CA THR A 168 -44.63 6.76 0.77
C THR A 168 -44.19 8.16 1.20
N SER A 169 -44.72 9.26 0.65
CA SER A 169 -45.88 10.00 1.18
C SER A 169 -46.01 11.40 0.50
N PRO A 170 -47.13 12.14 0.67
CA PRO A 170 -47.76 12.95 -0.38
C PRO A 170 -47.76 14.49 -0.20
N SER A 171 -48.32 15.18 -1.22
CA SER A 171 -49.00 16.50 -1.22
C SER A 171 -48.15 17.75 -0.90
N SER A 172 -48.30 18.91 -1.54
CA SER A 172 -49.35 19.46 -2.41
C SER A 172 -48.90 20.77 -3.06
N ASP A 173 -49.63 21.16 -4.10
CA ASP A 173 -49.80 22.50 -4.71
C ASP A 173 -48.59 23.21 -5.32
N SER A 174 -48.67 23.82 -6.51
CA SER A 174 -49.85 24.23 -7.29
C SER A 174 -49.44 24.64 -8.72
N THR A 175 -50.35 24.39 -9.67
CA THR A 175 -50.65 25.16 -10.91
C THR A 175 -49.52 25.37 -11.94
N GLU A 176 -49.65 25.12 -13.25
CA GLU A 176 -50.79 24.94 -14.14
C GLU A 176 -50.32 24.30 -15.47
N ASP A 177 -51.29 23.71 -16.17
CA ASP A 177 -51.21 22.81 -17.31
C ASP A 177 -50.88 23.46 -18.68
N TRP A 178 -50.24 22.63 -19.53
CA TRP A 178 -50.31 22.44 -21.00
C TRP A 178 -50.72 23.60 -21.94
N VAL A 179 -50.14 23.75 -23.15
CA VAL A 179 -50.57 23.03 -24.37
C VAL A 179 -49.80 23.52 -25.64
N ILE A 180 -49.22 22.57 -26.39
CA ILE A 180 -49.20 22.36 -27.88
C ILE A 180 -48.44 23.30 -28.88
N ILE A 181 -47.45 22.67 -29.54
CA ILE A 181 -46.80 22.75 -30.91
C ILE A 181 -47.71 23.36 -32.04
N PRO A 182 -47.28 24.09 -33.13
CA PRO A 182 -46.30 23.68 -34.17
C PRO A 182 -45.51 24.75 -35.00
N ASN A 183 -44.49 24.25 -35.73
CA ASN A 183 -43.92 24.63 -37.05
C ASN A 183 -43.79 26.09 -37.54
N GLY A 184 -42.59 26.39 -38.10
CA GLY A 184 -42.48 26.87 -39.49
C GLY A 184 -41.72 28.18 -39.78
N HIS A 185 -40.77 28.06 -40.72
CA HIS A 185 -40.27 29.07 -41.69
C HIS A 185 -39.35 30.26 -41.28
N ALA A 186 -38.08 30.12 -41.70
CA ALA A 186 -37.29 30.97 -42.63
C ALA A 186 -37.65 32.47 -42.86
N ILE A 187 -36.61 33.33 -42.95
CA ILE A 187 -36.18 34.15 -44.14
C ILE A 187 -35.29 35.38 -43.75
N ASN A 188 -34.09 35.48 -44.40
CA ASN A 188 -33.29 36.63 -44.93
C ASN A 188 -32.93 37.88 -44.08
N CYS A 189 -31.93 38.72 -44.39
CA CYS A 189 -30.81 38.90 -45.36
C CYS A 189 -29.96 40.10 -44.81
N THR A 190 -28.66 40.27 -45.07
CA THR A 190 -27.99 41.05 -46.15
C THR A 190 -26.49 41.18 -45.75
N GLY A 191 -25.45 41.38 -46.57
CA GLY A 191 -25.25 41.63 -48.00
C GLY A 191 -23.74 41.55 -48.37
N SER A 192 -23.48 41.36 -49.66
CA SER A 192 -22.21 41.10 -50.40
C SER A 192 -21.34 42.39 -50.63
N PRO A 193 -20.26 42.48 -51.47
CA PRO A 193 -19.81 41.58 -52.57
C PRO A 193 -18.29 41.42 -52.87
N ALA A 194 -17.99 40.52 -53.82
CA ALA A 194 -16.71 40.16 -54.44
C ALA A 194 -16.31 41.05 -55.65
N PRO A 195 -15.20 40.74 -56.36
CA PRO A 195 -15.35 40.27 -57.75
C PRO A 195 -14.35 39.17 -58.23
N SER A 196 -14.72 38.49 -59.33
CA SER A 196 -13.93 37.52 -60.16
C SER A 196 -13.73 38.15 -61.59
N PRO A 197 -13.42 37.50 -62.76
CA PRO A 197 -13.29 36.05 -63.14
C PRO A 197 -12.31 35.67 -64.32
N GLY A 198 -12.27 34.37 -64.70
CA GLY A 198 -12.03 33.88 -66.09
C GLY A 198 -11.20 32.58 -66.21
N GLY A 199 -11.56 31.51 -66.95
CA GLY A 199 -12.73 31.16 -67.78
C GLY A 199 -12.61 29.78 -68.49
N SER A 200 -13.77 29.14 -68.80
CA SER A 200 -14.14 28.15 -69.87
C SER A 200 -13.42 26.79 -70.03
N LYS A 201 -13.98 25.63 -70.45
CA LYS A 201 -15.32 25.10 -70.89
C LYS A 201 -15.18 23.54 -71.02
N SER A 202 -16.13 22.73 -70.50
CA SER A 202 -17.05 21.76 -71.18
C SER A 202 -16.64 20.30 -71.50
N THR A 203 -17.57 19.38 -71.16
CA THR A 203 -17.89 18.00 -71.68
C THR A 203 -17.57 16.75 -70.82
N ARG A 204 -18.52 15.80 -70.82
CA ARG A 204 -18.67 14.52 -70.06
C ARG A 204 -18.97 13.38 -71.09
N PRO A 205 -18.97 12.06 -70.80
CA PRO A 205 -18.07 11.13 -70.04
C PRO A 205 -17.44 10.03 -70.97
N PRO A 206 -16.55 9.11 -70.50
CA PRO A 206 -17.02 7.73 -70.21
C PRO A 206 -16.25 6.93 -69.10
N ARG A 207 -17.00 5.98 -68.49
CA ARG A 207 -16.68 4.66 -67.87
C ARG A 207 -15.44 4.49 -66.93
N PRO A 208 -15.60 3.90 -65.72
CA PRO A 208 -14.46 3.58 -64.85
C PRO A 208 -13.71 2.32 -65.30
N ALA A 209 -12.38 2.43 -65.39
CA ALA A 209 -11.46 1.29 -65.52
C ALA A 209 -10.99 0.82 -64.13
N ARG A 210 -10.83 -0.50 -64.02
CA ARG A 210 -10.46 -1.29 -62.83
C ARG A 210 -9.12 -0.87 -62.20
N PRO A 211 -8.96 -0.87 -60.86
CA PRO A 211 -7.68 -0.62 -60.20
C PRO A 211 -6.72 -1.84 -60.26
N PRO A 212 -5.39 -1.62 -60.24
CA PRO A 212 -4.38 -2.69 -60.28
C PRO A 212 -4.27 -3.43 -58.93
N PRO A 213 -3.67 -4.65 -58.90
CA PRO A 213 -3.66 -5.50 -57.72
C PRO A 213 -2.71 -4.98 -56.62
N PRO A 214 -2.97 -5.31 -55.35
CA PRO A 214 -2.21 -4.78 -54.22
C PRO A 214 -0.83 -5.42 -54.14
N THR A 215 0.21 -4.59 -54.01
CA THR A 215 1.55 -5.02 -53.60
C THR A 215 1.55 -5.53 -52.15
N PRO A 216 2.40 -6.51 -51.79
CA PRO A 216 2.40 -7.10 -50.45
C PRO A 216 2.77 -6.07 -49.39
N ARG A 217 1.99 -6.01 -48.31
CA ARG A 217 2.28 -5.18 -47.14
C ARG A 217 3.62 -5.61 -46.52
N ARG A 218 4.54 -4.65 -46.37
CA ARG A 218 5.75 -4.80 -45.57
C ARG A 218 5.36 -5.13 -44.11
N PRO A 219 5.97 -6.11 -43.44
CA PRO A 219 5.70 -6.37 -42.02
C PRO A 219 6.02 -5.13 -41.19
N ALA A 220 5.16 -4.81 -40.22
CA ALA A 220 5.35 -3.70 -39.30
C ALA A 220 6.71 -3.84 -38.59
N ALA A 221 7.46 -2.73 -38.49
CA ALA A 221 8.77 -2.71 -37.84
C ALA A 221 8.67 -3.22 -36.39
N SER A 222 9.57 -4.12 -36.01
CA SER A 222 9.73 -4.57 -34.63
C SER A 222 10.19 -3.43 -33.72
N PRO A 223 9.85 -3.43 -32.42
CA PRO A 223 10.37 -2.47 -31.46
C PRO A 223 11.90 -2.44 -31.49
N GLY A 224 12.51 -1.24 -31.43
CA GLY A 224 13.95 -1.05 -31.60
C GLY A 224 14.80 -2.01 -30.76
N GLY A 225 15.63 -2.83 -31.43
CA GLY A 225 16.53 -3.81 -30.81
C GLY A 225 16.10 -5.28 -30.93
N TRP A 226 14.87 -5.56 -31.34
CA TRP A 226 14.35 -6.93 -31.49
C TRP A 226 14.25 -7.36 -32.95
N GLU A 227 14.88 -8.49 -33.29
CA GLU A 227 14.77 -9.12 -34.60
C GLU A 227 13.79 -10.29 -34.53
N GLN A 228 12.83 -10.35 -35.46
CA GLN A 228 11.97 -11.50 -35.61
C GLN A 228 12.69 -12.56 -36.46
N ARG A 229 12.82 -13.77 -35.93
CA ARG A 229 13.39 -14.95 -36.60
C ARG A 229 12.40 -16.11 -36.58
N VAL A 230 12.69 -17.11 -37.39
CA VAL A 230 11.89 -18.34 -37.51
C VAL A 230 12.83 -19.52 -37.30
N ASP A 231 12.45 -20.46 -36.45
CA ASP A 231 13.23 -21.67 -36.19
C ASP A 231 13.15 -22.67 -37.35
N GLN A 232 13.89 -23.77 -37.26
CA GLN A 232 13.91 -24.82 -38.29
C GLN A 232 12.54 -25.51 -38.48
N ASN A 233 11.63 -25.36 -37.51
CA ASN A 233 10.28 -25.94 -37.51
C ASN A 233 9.20 -24.91 -37.91
N GLY A 234 9.59 -23.71 -38.37
CA GLY A 234 8.65 -22.67 -38.79
C GLY A 234 8.04 -21.85 -37.64
N ARG A 235 8.52 -22.00 -36.40
CA ARG A 235 8.04 -21.25 -35.23
C ARG A 235 8.76 -19.92 -35.11
N MET A 236 7.99 -18.86 -34.94
CA MET A 236 8.52 -17.51 -34.76
C MET A 236 9.14 -17.35 -33.37
N TYR A 237 10.31 -16.72 -33.30
CA TYR A 237 10.96 -16.29 -32.08
C TYR A 237 11.61 -14.92 -32.29
N TYR A 238 11.79 -14.17 -31.22
CA TYR A 238 12.30 -12.81 -31.22
C TYR A 238 13.67 -12.80 -30.54
N VAL A 239 14.66 -12.20 -31.21
CA VAL A 239 16.04 -12.06 -30.72
C VAL A 239 16.25 -10.64 -30.27
N ASP A 240 16.52 -10.44 -28.97
CA ASP A 240 17.03 -9.18 -28.45
C ASP A 240 18.54 -9.12 -28.72
N HIS A 241 18.94 -8.32 -29.70
CA HIS A 241 20.35 -8.17 -30.06
C HIS A 241 21.17 -7.42 -29.01
N ILE A 242 20.50 -6.79 -28.05
CA ILE A 242 21.10 -5.93 -27.05
C ILE A 242 21.22 -6.68 -25.71
N GLU A 243 20.17 -7.35 -25.24
CA GLU A 243 20.22 -8.23 -24.04
C GLU A 243 20.78 -9.62 -24.34
N LYS A 244 21.07 -9.91 -25.62
CA LYS A 244 21.52 -11.23 -26.09
C LYS A 244 20.58 -12.37 -25.66
N LYS A 245 19.28 -12.09 -25.57
CA LYS A 245 18.25 -13.07 -25.22
C LYS A 245 17.34 -13.41 -26.39
N THR A 246 16.68 -14.55 -26.30
CA THR A 246 15.64 -14.95 -27.26
C THR A 246 14.33 -15.18 -26.52
N SER A 247 13.21 -14.80 -27.14
CA SER A 247 11.85 -14.93 -26.59
C SER A 247 10.92 -15.53 -27.64
N TRP A 248 10.03 -16.42 -27.24
CA TRP A 248 8.97 -16.93 -28.11
C TRP A 248 7.79 -15.94 -28.27
N ASN A 249 7.67 -14.98 -27.34
CA ASN A 249 6.62 -13.98 -27.32
C ASN A 249 7.10 -12.67 -27.94
N ARG A 250 6.18 -11.97 -28.65
CA ARG A 250 6.46 -10.66 -29.23
C ARG A 250 6.78 -9.66 -28.09
N PRO A 251 7.89 -8.92 -28.17
CA PRO A 251 8.22 -7.91 -27.16
C PRO A 251 7.18 -6.79 -27.17
N ASP A 252 6.66 -6.44 -26.00
CA ASP A 252 5.71 -5.32 -25.86
C ASP A 252 6.31 -4.02 -26.40
N SER A 253 5.55 -3.23 -27.14
CA SER A 253 6.00 -1.88 -27.49
C SER A 253 6.10 -1.04 -26.21
N LEU A 254 7.13 -0.19 -26.12
CA LEU A 254 7.19 0.81 -25.04
C LEU A 254 5.92 1.71 -25.10
N PRO A 255 5.41 2.18 -23.96
CA PRO A 255 4.30 3.13 -23.94
C PRO A 255 4.62 4.38 -24.76
N SER A 256 3.56 5.06 -25.25
CA SER A 256 3.73 6.27 -26.06
C SER A 256 4.56 7.33 -25.33
N GLY A 257 5.51 7.95 -26.03
CA GLY A 257 6.43 8.96 -25.46
C GLY A 257 7.73 8.39 -24.91
N TRP A 258 7.82 7.07 -24.66
CA TRP A 258 9.01 6.44 -24.10
C TRP A 258 10.01 5.97 -25.16
N GLU A 259 11.28 6.27 -24.91
CA GLU A 259 12.43 5.84 -25.71
C GLU A 259 13.42 5.07 -24.85
N ARG A 260 13.96 3.98 -25.39
CA ARG A 260 15.10 3.26 -24.80
C ARG A 260 16.40 3.94 -25.20
N ARG A 261 17.27 4.21 -24.24
CA ARG A 261 18.63 4.73 -24.43
C ARG A 261 19.67 3.86 -23.74
N VAL A 262 20.93 4.12 -24.08
CA VAL A 262 22.10 3.46 -23.50
C VAL A 262 23.05 4.54 -23.01
N ASP A 263 23.52 4.40 -21.78
CA ASP A 263 24.46 5.34 -21.19
C ASP A 263 25.91 5.09 -21.67
N PRO A 264 26.89 5.95 -21.33
CA PRO A 264 28.28 5.74 -21.72
C PRO A 264 28.92 4.44 -21.20
N MET A 265 28.33 3.80 -20.18
CA MET A 265 28.76 2.54 -19.59
C MET A 265 28.09 1.32 -20.25
N GLY A 266 27.26 1.52 -21.28
CA GLY A 266 26.56 0.44 -21.98
C GLY A 266 25.28 -0.03 -21.27
N ARG A 267 24.84 0.66 -20.21
CA ARG A 267 23.64 0.30 -19.44
C ARG A 267 22.40 0.90 -20.08
N VAL A 268 21.32 0.12 -20.10
CA VAL A 268 20.05 0.53 -20.70
C VAL A 268 19.25 1.36 -19.70
N TYR A 269 18.68 2.47 -20.16
CA TYR A 269 17.71 3.27 -19.41
C TYR A 269 16.61 3.76 -20.34
N PHE A 270 15.52 4.28 -19.79
CA PHE A 270 14.35 4.71 -20.53
C PHE A 270 14.08 6.20 -20.28
N VAL A 271 13.66 6.90 -21.32
CA VAL A 271 13.39 8.35 -21.29
C VAL A 271 11.99 8.59 -21.82
N ASP A 272 11.17 9.28 -21.04
CA ASP A 272 9.91 9.82 -21.53
C ASP A 272 10.12 11.22 -22.11
N HIS A 273 9.83 11.39 -23.39
CA HIS A 273 9.93 12.68 -24.07
C HIS A 273 8.80 13.65 -23.71
N ILE A 274 7.69 13.15 -23.16
CA ILE A 274 6.52 13.96 -22.78
C ILE A 274 6.78 14.60 -21.42
N SER A 275 6.98 13.79 -20.38
CA SER A 275 7.24 14.29 -19.02
C SER A 275 8.70 14.70 -18.77
N ARG A 276 9.61 14.40 -19.71
CA ARG A 276 11.07 14.57 -19.56
C ARG A 276 11.65 13.80 -18.37
N THR A 277 11.02 12.68 -18.03
CA THR A 277 11.45 11.80 -16.94
C THR A 277 12.31 10.67 -17.48
N THR A 278 13.10 10.07 -16.60
CA THR A 278 13.94 8.92 -16.93
C THR A 278 13.79 7.86 -15.85
N THR A 279 13.85 6.59 -16.25
CA THR A 279 13.88 5.46 -15.31
C THR A 279 14.80 4.35 -15.83
N TRP A 280 15.31 3.54 -14.91
CA TRP A 280 16.08 2.35 -15.23
C TRP A 280 15.20 1.12 -15.50
N GLN A 281 13.96 1.15 -15.01
CA GLN A 281 13.00 0.08 -15.25
C GLN A 281 12.29 0.27 -16.60
N ARG A 282 12.09 -0.83 -17.33
CA ARG A 282 11.31 -0.77 -18.57
C ARG A 282 9.87 -0.33 -18.25
N PRO A 283 9.40 0.80 -18.80
CA PRO A 283 8.06 1.29 -18.53
C PRO A 283 7.02 0.35 -19.13
N THR A 284 6.01 0.00 -18.33
CA THR A 284 4.80 -0.71 -18.74
C THR A 284 3.62 0.25 -18.72
N GLN A 285 2.49 -0.13 -19.33
CA GLN A 285 1.28 0.71 -19.25
C GLN A 285 0.81 0.91 -17.79
N GLU A 286 1.04 -0.10 -16.94
CA GLU A 286 0.75 -0.03 -15.51
C GLU A 286 1.70 0.93 -14.77
N SER A 287 3.02 0.82 -14.99
CA SER A 287 3.98 1.70 -14.32
C SER A 287 3.78 3.17 -14.71
N VAL A 288 3.36 3.44 -15.95
CA VAL A 288 3.02 4.79 -16.42
C VAL A 288 1.77 5.32 -15.70
N ARG A 289 0.70 4.52 -15.57
CA ARG A 289 -0.50 4.91 -14.79
C ARG A 289 -0.16 5.23 -13.34
N ASN A 290 0.61 4.37 -12.68
CA ASN A 290 1.02 4.58 -11.28
C ASN A 290 1.82 5.88 -11.12
N PHE A 291 2.66 6.21 -12.10
CA PHE A 291 3.41 7.46 -12.11
C PHE A 291 2.51 8.69 -12.34
N GLU A 292 1.55 8.61 -13.26
CA GLU A 292 0.56 9.67 -13.49
C GLU A 292 -0.26 9.94 -12.23
N GLU A 293 -0.73 8.90 -11.54
CA GLU A 293 -1.45 9.03 -10.26
C GLU A 293 -0.59 9.70 -9.18
N TRP A 294 0.68 9.29 -9.04
CA TRP A 294 1.62 9.92 -8.12
C TRP A 294 1.84 11.40 -8.46
N GLN A 295 1.96 11.76 -9.74
CA GLN A 295 2.07 13.15 -10.18
C GLN A 295 0.80 13.95 -9.88
N HIS A 296 -0.38 13.37 -10.06
CA HIS A 296 -1.65 14.00 -9.70
C HIS A 296 -1.74 14.27 -8.19
N GLN A 297 -1.36 13.32 -7.34
CA GLN A 297 -1.29 13.53 -5.89
C GLN A 297 -0.30 14.63 -5.54
N ARG A 298 0.88 14.64 -6.18
CA ARG A 298 1.90 15.69 -6.01
C ARG A 298 1.37 17.08 -6.37
N SER A 299 0.52 17.20 -7.39
CA SER A 299 -0.06 18.50 -7.80
C SER A 299 -0.99 19.10 -6.75
N GLN A 300 -1.56 18.27 -5.86
CA GLN A 300 -2.45 18.71 -4.78
C GLN A 300 -1.70 19.11 -3.49
N LEU A 301 -0.36 18.99 -3.46
CA LEU A 301 0.45 19.26 -2.26
C LEU A 301 0.37 20.71 -1.75
N GLN A 302 -0.05 21.65 -2.58
CA GLN A 302 -0.18 23.05 -2.17
C GLN A 302 -1.25 23.22 -1.08
N GLY A 303 -2.30 22.40 -1.08
CA GLY A 303 -3.29 22.33 0.01
C GLY A 303 -2.79 21.53 1.22
N ALA A 304 -2.06 20.43 0.97
CA ALA A 304 -1.48 19.59 2.02
C ALA A 304 -0.46 20.34 2.90
N MET A 305 0.32 21.27 2.32
CA MET A 305 1.35 22.02 3.04
C MET A 305 0.77 22.88 4.18
N GLN A 306 -0.46 23.39 4.04
CA GLN A 306 -1.11 24.18 5.09
C GLN A 306 -1.45 23.31 6.30
N GLN A 307 -2.04 22.13 6.07
CA GLN A 307 -2.33 21.15 7.12
C GLN A 307 -1.02 20.61 7.73
N PHE A 308 -0.01 20.35 6.91
CA PHE A 308 1.32 19.92 7.35
C PHE A 308 1.97 20.94 8.29
N ASN A 309 1.85 22.23 8.00
CA ASN A 309 2.37 23.29 8.86
C ASN A 309 1.67 23.41 10.22
N GLN A 310 0.46 22.85 10.37
CA GLN A 310 -0.25 22.78 11.64
C GLN A 310 0.21 21.60 12.52
N ARG A 311 1.01 20.68 11.98
CA ARG A 311 1.54 19.57 12.76
C ARG A 311 2.51 20.08 13.83
N PHE A 312 2.51 19.42 14.98
CA PHE A 312 3.32 19.80 16.13
C PHE A 312 3.91 18.58 16.85
N ILE A 313 4.83 18.80 17.78
CA ILE A 313 5.26 17.79 18.74
C ILE A 313 5.65 18.51 20.03
N PHE A 314 5.57 17.81 21.16
CA PHE A 314 5.95 18.38 22.45
C PHE A 314 7.40 18.92 22.43
N GLY A 315 7.61 20.10 23.03
CA GLY A 315 8.92 20.74 23.15
C GLY A 315 9.42 21.53 21.93
N LEU A 316 8.81 21.40 20.74
CA LEU A 316 9.17 22.25 19.57
C LEU A 316 8.58 23.66 19.69
N GLN A 317 7.35 23.79 20.19
CA GLN A 317 6.73 25.11 20.46
C GLN A 317 7.48 25.86 21.57
N ASP A 318 7.87 25.15 22.63
CA ASP A 318 8.62 25.71 23.76
C ASP A 318 10.01 26.18 23.33
N GLN A 319 10.67 25.54 22.34
CA GLN A 319 11.94 26.02 21.78
C GLN A 319 11.82 27.31 20.96
N GLN A 320 10.72 27.51 20.24
CA GLN A 320 10.46 28.78 19.53
C GLN A 320 10.19 29.93 20.52
N ILE A 321 9.55 29.62 21.66
CA ILE A 321 9.31 30.57 22.75
C ILE A 321 10.57 30.79 23.62
N ALA A 322 11.36 29.74 23.87
CA ALA A 322 12.62 29.80 24.63
C ALA A 322 13.75 30.47 23.85
N ALA A 323 13.73 30.43 22.51
CA ALA A 323 14.60 31.28 21.69
C ALA A 323 14.31 32.78 21.90
N ALA A 324 13.10 33.14 22.36
CA ALA A 324 12.73 34.50 22.75
C ALA A 324 12.94 34.78 24.25
N ASN A 325 12.86 33.77 25.13
CA ASN A 325 13.05 33.90 26.58
C ASN A 325 14.30 33.14 27.07
N LYS A 326 15.33 33.89 27.47
CA LYS A 326 16.63 33.40 27.98
C LYS A 326 16.61 32.56 29.27
N GLU A 327 15.44 32.27 29.85
CA GLU A 327 15.30 31.71 31.21
C GLU A 327 14.83 30.24 31.29
N PHE A 328 14.62 29.54 30.17
CA PHE A 328 14.30 28.11 30.25
C PHE A 328 15.55 27.24 30.20
N ASP A 329 15.89 26.63 31.34
CA ASP A 329 16.98 25.66 31.46
C ASP A 329 16.40 24.23 31.55
N PRO A 330 16.60 23.37 30.53
CA PRO A 330 16.02 22.03 30.47
C PRO A 330 16.55 21.07 31.55
N LEU A 331 17.61 21.44 32.27
CA LEU A 331 18.20 20.67 33.37
C LEU A 331 17.72 21.11 34.77
N GLY A 332 16.70 21.97 34.85
CA GLY A 332 16.19 22.53 36.12
C GLY A 332 17.11 23.63 36.69
N PRO A 333 16.93 24.08 37.94
CA PRO A 333 17.79 25.09 38.54
C PRO A 333 19.21 24.54 38.80
N LEU A 334 20.23 25.41 38.73
CA LEU A 334 21.59 25.03 39.10
C LEU A 334 21.69 24.66 40.59
N PRO A 335 22.59 23.74 40.98
CA PRO A 335 22.80 23.40 42.39
C PRO A 335 23.17 24.65 43.21
N HIS A 336 22.80 24.64 44.49
CA HIS A 336 22.98 25.81 45.37
C HIS A 336 24.44 26.30 45.37
N GLY A 337 24.64 27.58 45.03
CA GLY A 337 25.96 28.21 44.96
C GLY A 337 26.60 28.22 43.57
N TRP A 338 25.92 27.71 42.53
CA TRP A 338 26.37 27.78 41.14
C TRP A 338 25.62 28.83 40.32
N GLU A 339 26.33 29.57 39.48
CA GLU A 339 25.79 30.58 38.55
C GLU A 339 26.26 30.30 37.12
N LYS A 340 25.34 30.36 36.16
CA LYS A 340 25.63 30.27 34.72
C LYS A 340 26.03 31.66 34.20
N ARG A 341 27.21 31.77 33.61
CA ARG A 341 27.69 33.00 32.97
C ARG A 341 28.06 32.74 31.52
N THR A 342 28.16 33.81 30.72
CA THR A 342 28.58 33.75 29.33
C THR A 342 29.77 34.68 29.14
N ASP A 343 30.81 34.21 28.46
CA ASP A 343 31.99 35.01 28.14
C ASP A 343 31.72 36.01 27.00
N THR A 344 32.72 36.84 26.67
CA THR A 344 32.62 37.82 25.58
C THR A 344 32.47 37.20 24.19
N ASN A 345 32.71 35.89 24.06
CA ASN A 345 32.59 35.12 22.81
C ASN A 345 31.27 34.33 22.73
N GLY A 346 30.36 34.50 23.69
CA GLY A 346 29.09 33.79 23.74
C GLY A 346 29.19 32.35 24.27
N ARG A 347 30.33 31.93 24.82
CA ARG A 347 30.50 30.61 25.44
C ARG A 347 30.04 30.63 26.88
N VAL A 348 29.27 29.62 27.26
CA VAL A 348 28.75 29.45 28.62
C VAL A 348 29.84 28.85 29.51
N TYR A 349 29.97 29.38 30.73
CA TYR A 349 30.79 28.82 31.80
C TYR A 349 30.05 28.94 33.14
N PHE A 350 30.41 28.11 34.12
CA PHE A 350 29.73 28.00 35.40
C PHE A 350 30.64 28.45 36.53
N VAL A 351 30.11 29.29 37.42
CA VAL A 351 30.83 29.87 38.55
C VAL A 351 30.26 29.29 39.84
N HIS A 352 31.11 28.65 40.64
CA HIS A 352 30.74 28.23 41.98
C HIS A 352 31.14 29.31 43.00
N HIS A 353 30.16 30.01 43.55
CA HIS A 353 30.37 31.12 44.47
C HIS A 353 30.98 30.67 45.80
N THR A 354 30.64 29.47 46.27
CA THR A 354 31.09 28.94 47.56
C THR A 354 32.57 28.56 47.53
N SER A 355 33.06 27.93 46.46
CA SER A 355 34.49 27.57 46.32
C SER A 355 35.31 28.57 45.49
N ARG A 356 34.67 29.61 44.94
CA ARG A 356 35.26 30.61 44.03
C ARG A 356 35.98 29.98 42.83
N MET A 357 35.40 28.92 42.27
CA MET A 357 35.93 28.24 41.09
C MET A 357 35.05 28.50 39.87
N THR A 358 35.66 28.45 38.69
CA THR A 358 34.97 28.51 37.41
C THR A 358 35.28 27.26 36.60
N GLN A 359 34.30 26.75 35.88
CA GLN A 359 34.46 25.60 34.99
C GLN A 359 33.63 25.78 33.73
N TRP A 360 33.94 25.02 32.69
CA TRP A 360 33.24 25.11 31.40
C TRP A 360 32.09 24.10 31.32
N GLU A 361 32.22 23.00 32.03
CA GLU A 361 31.26 21.92 32.08
C GLU A 361 30.16 22.23 33.10
N ASP A 362 28.93 21.82 32.81
CA ASP A 362 27.80 22.07 33.69
C ASP A 362 27.93 21.23 34.98
N PRO A 363 27.87 21.83 36.19
CA PRO A 363 27.99 21.10 37.45
C PRO A 363 26.89 20.05 37.65
N ARG A 364 25.76 20.14 36.94
CA ARG A 364 24.69 19.12 36.92
C ARG A 364 25.07 17.90 36.09
N THR A 365 26.03 18.05 35.18
CA THR A 365 26.50 16.99 34.28
C THR A 365 27.77 16.31 34.81
N GLN A 366 28.51 16.97 35.71
CA GLN A 366 29.71 16.41 36.32
C GLN A 366 29.37 15.40 37.43
N GLY A 367 29.69 14.12 37.18
CA GLY A 367 29.64 13.04 38.18
C GLY A 367 28.34 12.24 38.26
N LEU A 368 27.29 12.63 37.52
CA LEU A 368 26.00 11.92 37.45
C LEU A 368 25.70 11.29 36.09
N LEU A 369 26.36 11.75 35.02
CA LEU A 369 26.32 11.13 33.71
C LEU A 369 27.61 10.33 33.54
N ASN A 370 27.53 9.03 33.82
CA ASN A 370 28.53 8.10 33.33
C ASN A 370 28.52 8.19 31.79
N ASP A 371 29.69 8.37 31.15
CA ASP A 371 29.83 8.35 29.67
C ASP A 371 29.37 7.01 29.07
N LYS A 372 29.20 5.99 29.92
CA LYS A 372 28.61 4.72 29.53
C LYS A 372 27.10 4.87 29.33
N PRO A 373 26.57 4.40 28.19
CA PRO A 373 25.14 4.36 27.95
C PRO A 373 24.43 3.55 29.05
N LEU A 374 23.16 3.88 29.32
CA LEU A 374 22.33 3.06 30.21
C LEU A 374 22.22 1.64 29.62
N PRO A 375 22.10 0.60 30.48
CA PRO A 375 21.84 -0.76 30.01
C PRO A 375 20.58 -0.80 29.15
N GLU A 376 20.50 -1.79 28.26
CA GLU A 376 19.34 -1.94 27.39
C GLU A 376 18.03 -2.01 28.19
N GLY A 377 17.03 -1.22 27.78
CA GLY A 377 15.75 -1.10 28.45
C GLY A 377 15.73 -0.22 29.70
N TRP A 378 16.80 0.52 30.03
CA TRP A 378 16.81 1.48 31.14
C TRP A 378 16.79 2.94 30.67
N GLU A 379 15.79 3.71 31.08
CA GLU A 379 15.65 5.15 30.80
C GLU A 379 15.98 5.96 32.08
N MET A 380 16.61 7.13 31.95
CA MET A 380 16.75 8.09 33.06
C MET A 380 15.73 9.22 32.87
N ARG A 381 15.00 9.54 33.92
CA ARG A 381 14.01 10.63 34.01
C ARG A 381 14.30 11.51 35.21
N PHE A 382 13.57 12.61 35.32
CA PHE A 382 13.64 13.52 36.46
C PHE A 382 12.24 13.70 37.07
N THR A 383 12.17 13.78 38.40
CA THR A 383 10.94 14.21 39.08
C THR A 383 10.67 15.68 38.81
N VAL A 384 9.49 16.18 39.20
CA VAL A 384 9.16 17.62 39.15
C VAL A 384 10.17 18.48 39.92
N ASP A 385 10.81 17.90 40.93
CA ASP A 385 11.84 18.54 41.75
C ASP A 385 13.26 18.40 41.17
N GLY A 386 13.39 17.86 39.95
CA GLY A 386 14.66 17.69 39.26
C GLY A 386 15.51 16.53 39.77
N ILE A 387 14.95 15.58 40.53
CA ILE A 387 15.69 14.43 41.06
C ILE A 387 15.71 13.32 40.00
N PRO A 388 16.89 12.83 39.58
CA PRO A 388 16.96 11.75 38.62
C PRO A 388 16.39 10.45 39.20
N TYR A 389 15.64 9.72 38.37
CA TYR A 389 15.20 8.35 38.63
C TYR A 389 15.32 7.54 37.35
N PHE A 390 15.34 6.22 37.48
CA PHE A 390 15.61 5.28 36.41
C PHE A 390 14.39 4.38 36.19
N VAL A 391 13.99 4.24 34.94
CA VAL A 391 12.85 3.44 34.50
C VAL A 391 13.41 2.20 33.81
N ASP A 392 13.20 1.03 34.40
CA ASP A 392 13.48 -0.27 33.79
C ASP A 392 12.25 -0.70 32.98
N HIS A 393 12.31 -0.53 31.66
CA HIS A 393 11.27 -0.96 30.72
C HIS A 393 11.18 -2.47 30.59
N ASN A 394 12.26 -3.21 30.85
CA ASN A 394 12.25 -4.68 30.77
C ASN A 394 11.37 -5.26 31.88
N ARG A 395 11.49 -4.69 33.09
CA ARG A 395 10.72 -5.11 34.26
C ARG A 395 9.49 -4.25 34.52
N ARG A 396 9.32 -3.16 33.77
CA ARG A 396 8.26 -2.15 33.92
C ARG A 396 8.22 -1.57 35.32
N THR A 397 9.40 -1.26 35.85
CA THR A 397 9.58 -0.72 37.20
C THR A 397 10.37 0.58 37.15
N THR A 398 10.28 1.39 38.20
CA THR A 398 11.15 2.56 38.38
C THR A 398 11.95 2.42 39.66
N THR A 399 13.14 3.01 39.70
CA THR A 399 14.01 3.04 40.86
C THR A 399 14.82 4.33 40.88
N TYR A 400 15.24 4.81 42.06
CA TYR A 400 16.21 5.90 42.16
C TYR A 400 17.65 5.44 42.02
N ILE A 401 17.88 4.13 41.90
CA ILE A 401 19.21 3.52 41.79
C ILE A 401 19.66 3.51 40.33
N ASP A 402 20.80 4.15 40.05
CA ASP A 402 21.41 4.12 38.72
C ASP A 402 21.90 2.70 38.42
N PRO A 403 21.38 2.04 37.36
CA PRO A 403 21.75 0.66 37.03
C PRO A 403 23.22 0.51 36.61
N ARG A 404 23.90 1.60 36.24
CA ARG A 404 25.32 1.60 35.83
C ARG A 404 26.26 1.68 37.00
N THR A 405 25.85 2.34 38.08
CA THR A 405 26.73 2.69 39.20
C THR A 405 26.30 2.12 40.54
N GLY A 406 25.05 1.65 40.64
CA GLY A 406 24.45 1.20 41.90
C GLY A 406 24.17 2.32 42.90
N LYS A 407 24.41 3.59 42.53
CA LYS A 407 24.20 4.74 43.41
C LYS A 407 22.75 5.20 43.33
N SER A 408 22.14 5.47 44.50
CA SER A 408 20.80 6.05 44.55
C SER A 408 20.86 7.57 44.42
N SER A 409 20.01 8.13 43.58
CA SER A 409 19.76 9.56 43.46
C SER A 409 18.91 10.11 44.63
N LEU A 410 18.21 9.23 45.34
CA LEU A 410 17.38 9.55 46.50
C LEU A 410 17.24 8.35 47.44
N GLU A 411 17.43 8.53 48.74
CA GLU A 411 17.11 7.49 49.74
C GLU A 411 15.64 7.63 50.17
N ASN A 412 14.87 6.53 50.08
CA ASN A 412 13.45 6.46 50.48
C ASN A 412 12.49 7.45 49.78
N GLY A 413 12.65 7.62 48.45
CA GLY A 413 11.71 8.41 47.63
C GLY A 413 10.34 7.74 47.43
N PRO A 414 9.30 8.50 47.04
CA PRO A 414 7.99 7.94 46.70
C PRO A 414 8.11 6.94 45.54
N GLN A 415 7.33 5.87 45.57
CA GLN A 415 7.30 4.89 44.48
C GLN A 415 6.66 5.54 43.24
N ILE A 416 7.46 5.72 42.19
CA ILE A 416 6.97 6.25 40.92
C ILE A 416 6.34 5.11 40.12
N THR A 417 5.13 5.32 39.61
CA THR A 417 4.49 4.33 38.74
C THR A 417 5.13 4.38 37.36
N TYR A 418 5.38 3.22 36.77
CA TYR A 418 5.83 3.13 35.39
C TYR A 418 4.77 3.75 34.45
N VAL A 419 5.17 4.75 33.66
CA VAL A 419 4.33 5.37 32.63
C VAL A 419 5.12 5.49 31.34
N ARG A 420 4.51 5.10 30.21
CA ARG A 420 5.04 5.38 28.87
C ARG A 420 4.83 6.86 28.55
N ASP A 421 5.74 7.70 29.03
CA ASP A 421 5.68 9.15 28.82
C ASP A 421 6.42 9.53 27.54
N PHE A 422 5.69 9.59 26.43
CA PHE A 422 6.24 9.97 25.13
C PHE A 422 6.85 11.37 25.17
N LYS A 423 6.22 12.31 25.89
CA LYS A 423 6.71 13.68 26.03
C LYS A 423 8.09 13.73 26.69
N ALA A 424 8.29 12.98 27.78
CA ALA A 424 9.59 12.90 28.46
C ALA A 424 10.68 12.31 27.53
N LYS A 425 10.37 11.22 26.81
CA LYS A 425 11.29 10.62 25.84
C LYS A 425 11.69 11.60 24.74
N VAL A 426 10.73 12.35 24.20
CA VAL A 426 11.00 13.39 23.17
C VAL A 426 11.89 14.48 23.74
N GLN A 427 11.64 14.97 24.95
CA GLN A 427 12.48 15.99 25.59
C GLN A 427 13.92 15.49 25.79
N TYR A 428 14.09 14.26 26.26
CA TYR A 428 15.40 13.63 26.42
C TYR A 428 16.14 13.46 25.09
N PHE A 429 15.45 13.00 24.04
CA PHE A 429 16.02 12.90 22.70
C PHE A 429 16.47 14.27 22.16
N ARG A 430 15.65 15.31 22.35
CA ARG A 430 15.95 16.68 21.93
C ARG A 430 17.17 17.25 22.66
N PHE A 431 17.31 16.96 23.95
CA PHE A 431 18.49 17.34 24.71
C PHE A 431 19.77 16.78 24.07
N TRP A 432 19.80 15.50 23.73
CA TRP A 432 20.97 14.90 23.06
C TRP A 432 21.25 15.49 21.68
N CYS A 433 20.20 15.77 20.88
CA CYS A 433 20.37 16.46 19.60
C CYS A 433 21.03 17.85 19.78
N GLN A 434 20.64 18.59 20.82
CA GLN A 434 21.25 19.88 21.14
C GLN A 434 22.72 19.73 21.56
N GLN A 435 23.05 18.73 22.39
CA GLN A 435 24.44 18.46 22.81
C GLN A 435 25.34 18.08 21.63
N LEU A 436 24.79 17.35 20.65
CA LEU A 436 25.50 16.92 19.45
C LEU A 436 25.50 17.99 18.33
N SER A 437 24.83 19.12 18.55
CA SER A 437 24.73 20.20 17.56
C SER A 437 26.08 20.86 17.34
N MET A 438 26.43 21.04 16.07
CA MET A 438 27.67 21.70 15.68
C MET A 438 27.45 23.20 15.47
N PRO A 439 28.44 24.07 15.78
CA PRO A 439 28.32 25.50 15.56
C PRO A 439 28.29 25.84 14.06
N GLN A 440 27.92 27.09 13.74
CA GLN A 440 27.75 27.59 12.36
C GLN A 440 26.55 26.94 11.63
N HIS A 441 26.47 27.18 10.32
CA HIS A 441 25.39 26.71 9.45
C HIS A 441 25.94 26.06 8.17
N ILE A 442 25.17 25.17 7.57
CA ILE A 442 25.40 24.71 6.19
C ILE A 442 24.35 25.29 5.26
N LYS A 443 24.76 25.63 4.03
CA LYS A 443 23.87 26.15 2.99
C LYS A 443 23.55 25.03 2.01
N ILE A 444 22.27 24.81 1.76
CA ILE A 444 21.76 23.83 0.79
C ILE A 444 20.97 24.62 -0.24
N THR A 445 21.48 24.68 -1.47
CA THR A 445 20.90 25.48 -2.56
C THR A 445 20.24 24.57 -3.58
N VAL A 446 18.91 24.59 -3.65
CA VAL A 446 18.14 23.61 -4.43
C VAL A 446 17.09 24.31 -5.27
N THR A 447 16.84 23.82 -6.49
CA THR A 447 15.74 24.33 -7.31
C THR A 447 14.49 23.47 -7.15
N ARG A 448 13.30 24.06 -7.31
CA ARG A 448 12.03 23.31 -7.22
C ARG A 448 11.89 22.23 -8.31
N LYS A 449 12.57 22.39 -9.44
CA LYS A 449 12.49 21.45 -10.58
C LYS A 449 13.38 20.22 -10.39
N THR A 450 14.57 20.40 -9.82
CA THR A 450 15.56 19.32 -9.60
C THR A 450 15.78 19.07 -8.11
N LEU A 451 14.75 19.29 -7.29
CA LEU A 451 14.81 19.25 -5.82
C LEU A 451 15.51 18.01 -5.28
N PHE A 452 15.15 16.83 -5.80
CA PHE A 452 15.73 15.56 -5.35
C PHE A 452 17.22 15.46 -5.69
N GLU A 453 17.59 15.71 -6.95
CA GLU A 453 18.98 15.58 -7.40
C GLU A 453 19.90 16.62 -6.76
N ASP A 454 19.47 17.89 -6.69
CA ASP A 454 20.23 18.96 -6.05
C ASP A 454 20.45 18.66 -4.55
N SER A 455 19.44 18.11 -3.88
CA SER A 455 19.52 17.70 -2.47
C SER A 455 20.44 16.49 -2.30
N PHE A 456 20.32 15.49 -3.18
CA PHE A 456 21.14 14.29 -3.19
C PHE A 456 22.63 14.64 -3.31
N GLN A 457 23.00 15.41 -4.33
CA GLN A 457 24.39 15.81 -4.57
C GLN A 457 24.97 16.56 -3.37
N GLN A 458 24.24 17.53 -2.82
CA GLN A 458 24.74 18.34 -1.71
C GLN A 458 24.84 17.54 -0.40
N ILE A 459 23.79 16.84 0.02
CA ILE A 459 23.82 16.07 1.28
C ILE A 459 24.89 14.98 1.24
N MET A 460 25.09 14.33 0.09
CA MET A 460 26.12 13.30 -0.06
C MET A 460 27.54 13.89 -0.11
N SER A 461 27.69 15.13 -0.58
CA SER A 461 28.99 15.83 -0.60
C SER A 461 29.45 16.32 0.78
N PHE A 462 28.51 16.62 1.69
CA PHE A 462 28.86 17.08 3.03
C PHE A 462 29.41 15.95 3.90
N HIS A 463 30.33 16.32 4.79
CA HIS A 463 30.76 15.43 5.85
C HIS A 463 29.58 15.18 6.82
N PRO A 464 29.35 13.93 7.28
CA PRO A 464 28.19 13.59 8.11
C PRO A 464 27.95 14.49 9.33
N GLN A 465 29.02 14.88 10.02
CA GLN A 465 28.94 15.73 11.21
C GLN A 465 28.49 17.16 10.88
N ASP A 466 28.76 17.67 9.67
CA ASP A 466 28.33 19.00 9.26
C ASP A 466 26.81 19.07 9.05
N LEU A 467 26.16 17.93 8.79
CA LEU A 467 24.69 17.84 8.71
C LEU A 467 24.00 18.08 10.06
N ARG A 468 24.76 18.11 11.17
CA ARG A 468 24.29 18.48 12.52
C ARG A 468 24.38 19.99 12.80
N ARG A 469 24.93 20.78 11.86
CA ARG A 469 24.91 22.24 11.94
C ARG A 469 23.54 22.78 11.56
N ARG A 470 23.26 24.04 11.89
CA ARG A 470 22.02 24.70 11.49
C ARG A 470 21.87 24.65 9.96
N LEU A 471 20.73 24.18 9.49
CA LEU A 471 20.42 24.12 8.06
C LEU A 471 19.95 25.48 7.56
N TRP A 472 20.48 25.90 6.41
CA TRP A 472 20.04 27.09 5.70
C TRP A 472 19.66 26.69 4.27
N ILE A 473 18.36 26.61 4.00
CA ILE A 473 17.86 26.18 2.69
C ILE A 473 17.60 27.39 1.80
N ILE A 474 18.08 27.33 0.57
CA ILE A 474 17.97 28.41 -0.42
C ILE A 474 17.31 27.86 -1.68
N PHE A 475 16.16 28.44 -2.04
CA PHE A 475 15.55 28.28 -3.36
C PHE A 475 15.97 29.46 -4.25
N PRO A 476 16.85 29.26 -5.26
CA PRO A 476 17.33 30.35 -6.10
C PRO A 476 16.18 31.10 -6.78
N GLY A 477 16.20 32.44 -6.68
CA GLY A 477 15.17 33.31 -7.25
C GLY A 477 13.95 33.55 -6.35
N GLU A 478 13.92 32.98 -5.15
CA GLU A 478 12.86 33.20 -4.17
C GLU A 478 13.42 33.95 -2.94
N GLU A 479 12.77 35.03 -2.55
CA GLU A 479 13.13 35.75 -1.31
C GLU A 479 12.52 35.02 -0.10
N GLY A 480 13.36 34.26 0.61
CA GLY A 480 12.98 33.58 1.84
C GLY A 480 13.94 33.90 2.97
N LEU A 481 13.47 34.59 4.01
CA LEU A 481 14.21 34.70 5.28
C LEU A 481 14.03 33.38 6.05
N ASP A 482 15.08 32.57 6.13
CA ASP A 482 15.02 31.23 6.72
C ASP A 482 14.99 31.26 8.26
N TYR A 483 13.86 31.71 8.81
CA TYR A 483 13.46 31.48 10.20
C TYR A 483 12.96 30.04 10.42
N GLY A 484 13.33 29.09 9.54
CA GLY A 484 12.96 27.68 9.60
C GLY A 484 11.66 27.31 8.88
N GLY A 485 11.02 28.25 8.16
CA GLY A 485 9.88 27.97 7.27
C GLY A 485 10.32 27.30 5.97
N VAL A 486 11.36 27.84 5.33
CA VAL A 486 11.94 27.28 4.09
C VAL A 486 12.49 25.87 4.32
N ALA A 487 13.17 25.66 5.45
CA ALA A 487 13.60 24.32 5.84
C ALA A 487 12.44 23.33 6.02
N ARG A 488 11.33 23.73 6.64
CA ARG A 488 10.13 22.87 6.80
C ARG A 488 9.55 22.48 5.44
N GLU A 489 9.43 23.44 4.53
CA GLU A 489 8.97 23.20 3.17
C GLU A 489 9.89 22.23 2.42
N TRP A 490 11.20 22.40 2.55
CA TRP A 490 12.17 21.51 1.92
C TRP A 490 12.04 20.07 2.40
N PHE A 491 11.93 19.83 3.71
CA PHE A 491 11.69 18.49 4.26
C PHE A 491 10.38 17.90 3.74
N PHE A 492 9.30 18.68 3.71
CA PHE A 492 8.00 18.25 3.19
C PHE A 492 8.07 17.84 1.71
N LEU A 493 8.61 18.71 0.85
CA LEU A 493 8.69 18.45 -0.58
C LEU A 493 9.63 17.27 -0.89
N LEU A 494 10.82 17.25 -0.28
CA LEU A 494 11.78 16.17 -0.50
C LEU A 494 11.25 14.82 0.00
N SER A 495 10.46 14.81 1.08
CA SER A 495 9.83 13.60 1.61
C SER A 495 8.81 12.94 0.66
N HIS A 496 8.28 13.71 -0.30
CA HIS A 496 7.46 13.19 -1.40
C HIS A 496 8.32 12.77 -2.59
N GLU A 497 9.36 13.54 -2.95
CA GLU A 497 10.24 13.19 -4.08
C GLU A 497 10.94 11.84 -3.90
N VAL A 498 11.32 11.47 -2.67
CA VAL A 498 11.95 10.16 -2.37
C VAL A 498 11.06 8.98 -2.74
N LEU A 499 9.74 9.19 -2.89
CA LEU A 499 8.76 8.17 -3.24
C LEU A 499 8.45 8.11 -4.74
N ASN A 500 9.14 8.90 -5.57
CA ASN A 500 8.92 8.89 -7.01
C ASN A 500 9.18 7.47 -7.57
N PRO A 501 8.16 6.81 -8.18
CA PRO A 501 8.28 5.45 -8.70
C PRO A 501 9.40 5.29 -9.74
N MET A 502 9.78 6.37 -10.43
CA MET A 502 10.82 6.34 -11.47
C MET A 502 12.22 6.05 -10.93
N TYR A 503 12.49 6.34 -9.65
CA TYR A 503 13.75 5.98 -9.01
C TYR A 503 13.83 4.49 -8.62
N CYS A 504 12.70 3.78 -8.67
CA CYS A 504 12.57 2.35 -8.36
C CYS A 504 13.01 1.98 -6.93
N LEU A 505 12.98 2.91 -5.98
CA LEU A 505 13.46 2.69 -4.61
C LEU A 505 12.39 2.05 -3.72
N PHE A 506 11.15 2.50 -3.83
CA PHE A 506 10.03 2.01 -3.04
C PHE A 506 8.94 1.45 -3.95
N GLU A 507 8.16 0.55 -3.39
CA GLU A 507 6.93 0.04 -3.97
C GLU A 507 5.82 0.05 -2.91
N TYR A 508 4.57 0.01 -3.37
CA TYR A 508 3.44 -0.17 -2.47
C TYR A 508 3.25 -1.66 -2.19
N ALA A 509 3.05 -2.01 -0.91
CA ALA A 509 2.92 -3.40 -0.47
C ALA A 509 1.62 -4.08 -0.96
N GLY A 510 0.63 -3.32 -1.45
CA GLY A 510 -0.64 -3.82 -1.95
C GLY A 510 -1.14 -3.07 -3.20
N LYS A 511 -2.39 -3.33 -3.59
CA LYS A 511 -3.03 -2.72 -4.79
C LYS A 511 -3.33 -1.22 -4.63
N ASP A 512 -3.25 -0.69 -3.42
CA ASP A 512 -3.51 0.72 -3.10
C ASP A 512 -2.30 1.39 -2.44
N ASN A 513 -2.20 2.72 -2.60
CA ASN A 513 -1.06 3.58 -2.23
C ASN A 513 -0.80 3.74 -0.71
N TYR A 514 -1.07 2.72 0.12
CA TYR A 514 -1.19 2.87 1.56
C TYR A 514 0.11 2.62 2.34
N CYS A 515 0.80 1.52 2.08
CA CYS A 515 2.01 1.14 2.80
C CYS A 515 3.21 1.05 1.86
N LEU A 516 4.19 1.93 2.08
CA LEU A 516 5.44 1.94 1.33
C LEU A 516 6.44 0.95 1.94
N GLN A 517 7.03 0.14 1.07
CA GLN A 517 8.14 -0.75 1.39
C GLN A 517 9.29 -0.55 0.42
N ILE A 518 10.50 -0.93 0.83
CA ILE A 518 11.66 -0.95 -0.06
C ILE A 518 11.37 -1.92 -1.20
N ASN A 519 11.58 -1.48 -2.43
CA ASN A 519 11.45 -2.33 -3.62
C ASN A 519 12.62 -3.34 -3.67
N PRO A 520 12.35 -4.66 -3.59
CA PRO A 520 13.40 -5.67 -3.72
C PRO A 520 14.11 -5.64 -5.08
N ALA A 521 13.45 -5.12 -6.12
CA ALA A 521 13.99 -4.92 -7.46
C ALA A 521 14.72 -3.57 -7.63
N SER A 522 14.97 -2.81 -6.56
CA SER A 522 15.66 -1.52 -6.65
C SER A 522 17.07 -1.58 -7.24
N TYR A 523 17.73 -2.75 -7.24
CA TYR A 523 19.01 -2.98 -7.91
C TYR A 523 18.98 -2.67 -9.42
N ILE A 524 17.78 -2.58 -10.02
CA ILE A 524 17.61 -2.10 -11.39
C ILE A 524 18.18 -0.69 -11.56
N ASN A 525 18.12 0.12 -10.50
CA ASN A 525 18.81 1.39 -10.41
C ASN A 525 20.24 1.13 -9.86
N PRO A 526 21.28 1.34 -10.67
CA PRO A 526 22.66 1.03 -10.28
C PRO A 526 23.17 1.85 -9.10
N ASP A 527 22.56 3.01 -8.82
CA ASP A 527 22.91 3.88 -7.71
C ASP A 527 21.94 3.75 -6.52
N HIS A 528 21.07 2.73 -6.50
CA HIS A 528 20.04 2.56 -5.46
C HIS A 528 20.60 2.58 -4.04
N LEU A 529 21.74 1.92 -3.77
CA LEU A 529 22.37 1.94 -2.43
C LEU A 529 22.81 3.34 -2.02
N LYS A 530 23.32 4.17 -2.95
CA LYS A 530 23.67 5.56 -2.67
C LYS A 530 22.42 6.38 -2.34
N TYR A 531 21.33 6.14 -3.05
CA TYR A 531 20.04 6.78 -2.75
C TYR A 531 19.50 6.34 -1.38
N PHE A 532 19.58 5.05 -1.01
CA PHE A 532 19.19 4.61 0.33
C PHE A 532 20.05 5.23 1.42
N LYS A 533 21.37 5.35 1.22
CA LYS A 533 22.27 6.06 2.13
C LYS A 533 21.89 7.54 2.27
N PHE A 534 21.59 8.22 1.17
CA PHE A 534 21.07 9.58 1.18
C PHE A 534 19.77 9.70 1.96
N ILE A 535 18.80 8.80 1.72
CA ILE A 535 17.52 8.76 2.44
C ILE A 535 17.76 8.54 3.94
N GLY A 536 18.69 7.65 4.32
CA GLY A 536 19.11 7.46 5.71
C GLY A 536 19.59 8.77 6.35
N ARG A 537 20.50 9.50 5.69
CA ARG A 537 20.96 10.82 6.15
C ARG A 537 19.79 11.81 6.26
N PHE A 538 18.92 11.86 5.27
CA PHE A 538 17.76 12.77 5.23
C PHE A 538 16.78 12.53 6.39
N ILE A 539 16.41 11.27 6.66
CA ILE A 539 15.51 10.91 7.77
C ILE A 539 16.18 11.22 9.12
N ALA A 540 17.48 10.92 9.27
CA ALA A 540 18.23 11.29 10.47
C ALA A 540 18.30 12.82 10.67
N MET A 541 18.47 13.60 9.60
CA MET A 541 18.42 15.06 9.65
C MET A 541 17.02 15.56 10.07
N SER A 542 15.94 14.96 9.58
CA SER A 542 14.57 15.29 9.98
C SER A 542 14.38 15.12 11.49
N LEU A 543 14.80 13.97 12.04
CA LEU A 543 14.75 13.72 13.47
C LEU A 543 15.63 14.69 14.26
N PHE A 544 16.89 14.86 13.85
CA PHE A 544 17.87 15.70 14.54
C PHE A 544 17.42 17.16 14.64
N HIS A 545 17.00 17.76 13.52
CA HIS A 545 16.58 19.16 13.43
C HIS A 545 15.11 19.40 13.84
N GLY A 546 14.38 18.34 14.16
CA GLY A 546 12.98 18.41 14.54
C GLY A 546 12.09 18.95 13.44
N LYS A 547 12.30 18.45 12.22
CA LYS A 547 11.51 18.79 11.04
C LYS A 547 10.70 17.57 10.65
N PHE A 548 9.40 17.74 10.50
CA PHE A 548 8.54 16.65 10.07
C PHE A 548 8.76 16.33 8.60
N ILE A 549 8.38 15.13 8.22
CA ILE A 549 8.28 14.63 6.85
C ILE A 549 6.87 14.08 6.65
N ASP A 550 6.47 13.87 5.41
CA ASP A 550 5.15 13.33 5.09
C ASP A 550 5.22 11.98 4.38
N THR A 551 6.26 11.21 4.71
CA THR A 551 6.47 9.87 4.15
C THR A 551 5.76 8.81 4.99
N GLY A 552 4.94 7.99 4.34
CA GLY A 552 4.16 6.91 4.96
C GLY A 552 4.86 5.57 5.01
N PHE A 553 5.95 5.46 5.76
CA PHE A 553 6.61 4.16 5.89
C PHE A 553 5.75 3.17 6.67
N SER A 554 5.89 1.89 6.35
CA SER A 554 5.20 0.83 7.07
C SER A 554 5.77 0.65 8.50
N LEU A 555 4.95 0.15 9.43
CA LEU A 555 5.39 -0.19 10.79
C LEU A 555 6.64 -1.09 10.83
N PRO A 556 6.78 -2.11 9.96
CA PRO A 556 8.00 -2.91 9.85
C PRO A 556 9.24 -2.09 9.53
N PHE A 557 9.11 -1.05 8.72
CA PHE A 557 10.23 -0.15 8.40
C PHE A 557 10.68 0.62 9.64
N TYR A 558 9.75 1.17 10.44
CA TYR A 558 10.11 1.83 11.70
C TYR A 558 10.70 0.87 12.74
N LYS A 559 10.18 -0.36 12.84
CA LYS A 559 10.76 -1.40 13.69
C LYS A 559 12.20 -1.72 13.30
N ARG A 560 12.49 -1.80 12.00
CA ARG A 560 13.87 -1.91 11.51
C ARG A 560 14.71 -0.73 11.98
N ILE A 561 14.23 0.52 11.82
CA ILE A 561 14.98 1.72 12.26
C ILE A 561 15.41 1.62 13.72
N LEU A 562 14.54 1.04 14.55
CA LEU A 562 14.75 0.86 15.99
C LEU A 562 15.53 -0.43 16.33
N ASN A 563 15.92 -1.24 15.35
CA ASN A 563 16.48 -2.58 15.51
C ASN A 563 15.61 -3.46 16.44
N LYS A 564 14.29 -3.39 16.24
CA LYS A 564 13.31 -4.23 16.92
C LYS A 564 12.99 -5.46 16.06
N PRO A 565 12.75 -6.63 16.67
CA PRO A 565 12.37 -7.82 15.94
C PRO A 565 11.03 -7.62 15.25
N LEU A 566 10.90 -8.20 14.06
CA LEU A 566 9.65 -8.24 13.32
C LEU A 566 8.81 -9.42 13.80
N ALA A 567 7.51 -9.19 13.99
CA ALA A 567 6.55 -10.17 14.46
C ALA A 567 5.61 -10.62 13.34
N LEU A 568 4.94 -11.76 13.50
CA LEU A 568 3.96 -12.27 12.53
C LEU A 568 2.87 -11.22 12.21
N LYS A 569 2.38 -10.49 13.21
CA LYS A 569 1.36 -9.45 13.04
C LYS A 569 1.81 -8.29 12.14
N ASP A 570 3.12 -8.02 12.07
CA ASP A 570 3.67 -6.96 11.23
C ASP A 570 3.46 -7.26 9.73
N LEU A 571 3.38 -8.55 9.38
CA LEU A 571 3.11 -9.02 8.03
C LEU A 571 1.70 -8.69 7.56
N GLU A 572 0.72 -8.60 8.46
CA GLU A 572 -0.68 -8.27 8.13
C GLU A 572 -0.77 -6.96 7.33
N SER A 573 0.04 -5.98 7.72
CA SER A 573 0.09 -4.64 7.11
C SER A 573 0.79 -4.59 5.74
N ILE A 574 1.58 -5.61 5.40
CA ILE A 574 2.33 -5.68 4.15
C ILE A 574 1.64 -6.63 3.18
N ASP A 575 1.29 -7.82 3.63
CA ASP A 575 0.76 -8.90 2.79
C ASP A 575 -0.31 -9.66 3.57
N THR A 576 -1.53 -9.12 3.54
CA THR A 576 -2.66 -9.66 4.30
C THR A 576 -3.02 -11.09 3.89
N GLU A 577 -2.90 -11.43 2.60
CA GLU A 577 -3.20 -12.77 2.09
C GLU A 577 -2.18 -13.80 2.61
N PHE A 578 -0.90 -13.45 2.57
CA PHE A 578 0.16 -14.29 3.10
C PHE A 578 0.09 -14.41 4.63
N TYR A 579 -0.23 -13.33 5.33
CA TYR A 579 -0.51 -13.35 6.78
C TYR A 579 -1.64 -14.30 7.14
N ASN A 580 -2.78 -14.23 6.44
CA ASN A 580 -3.93 -15.12 6.67
C ASN A 580 -3.55 -16.60 6.45
N SER A 581 -2.68 -16.87 5.47
CA SER A 581 -2.18 -18.22 5.20
C SER A 581 -1.35 -18.76 6.37
N LEU A 582 -0.47 -17.94 6.97
CA LEU A 582 0.31 -18.32 8.15
C LEU A 582 -0.53 -18.47 9.41
N ILE A 583 -1.53 -17.61 9.61
CA ILE A 583 -2.49 -17.75 10.72
C ILE A 583 -3.30 -19.04 10.57
N TRP A 584 -3.71 -19.38 9.34
CA TRP A 584 -4.39 -20.66 9.10
C TRP A 584 -3.50 -21.85 9.46
N ILE A 585 -2.22 -21.84 9.09
CA ILE A 585 -1.24 -22.87 9.48
C ILE A 585 -1.10 -22.95 11.01
N LYS A 586 -1.12 -21.80 11.69
CA LYS A 586 -1.06 -21.72 13.15
C LYS A 586 -2.27 -22.41 13.81
N ASP A 587 -3.46 -22.10 13.32
CA ASP A 587 -4.72 -22.44 13.99
C ASP A 587 -5.28 -23.83 13.61
N ASN A 588 -4.75 -24.47 12.56
CA ASN A 588 -5.21 -25.77 12.08
C ASN A 588 -4.17 -26.88 12.34
N ASN A 589 -4.65 -28.12 12.44
CA ASN A 589 -3.80 -29.30 12.57
C ASN A 589 -3.31 -29.76 11.19
N LEU A 590 -2.00 -29.72 10.97
CA LEU A 590 -1.34 -30.05 9.72
C LEU A 590 -1.43 -31.54 9.37
N GLU A 591 -1.39 -32.42 10.37
CA GLU A 591 -1.45 -33.87 10.18
C GLU A 591 -2.82 -34.32 9.67
N GLU A 592 -3.90 -33.70 10.17
CA GLU A 592 -5.28 -33.97 9.71
C GLU A 592 -5.54 -33.48 8.29
N CYS A 593 -4.85 -32.41 7.88
CA CYS A 593 -5.01 -31.78 6.57
C CYS A 593 -4.20 -32.46 5.46
N GLY A 594 -3.26 -33.35 5.79
CA GLY A 594 -2.37 -34.00 4.82
C GLY A 594 -1.47 -33.02 4.06
N LEU A 595 -1.11 -31.90 4.69
CA LEU A 595 -0.26 -30.87 4.12
C LEU A 595 1.22 -31.21 4.34
N GLU A 596 1.90 -31.61 3.28
CA GLU A 596 3.34 -31.85 3.30
C GLU A 596 4.08 -30.54 3.00
N MET A 597 4.67 -29.93 4.04
CA MET A 597 5.42 -28.69 3.95
C MET A 597 6.82 -28.91 4.53
N PHE A 598 7.82 -28.22 4.00
CA PHE A 598 9.21 -28.29 4.46
C PHE A 598 9.71 -26.90 4.87
N PHE A 599 10.84 -26.82 5.58
CA PHE A 599 11.48 -25.56 5.97
C PHE A 599 12.19 -24.87 4.79
N SER A 600 11.48 -24.71 3.67
CA SER A 600 11.93 -24.05 2.44
C SER A 600 10.80 -23.29 1.78
N VAL A 601 11.12 -22.19 1.11
CA VAL A 601 10.15 -21.33 0.42
C VAL A 601 10.63 -21.00 -0.99
N ASP A 602 9.72 -21.03 -1.95
CA ASP A 602 10.02 -20.62 -3.31
C ASP A 602 9.86 -19.11 -3.47
N LYS A 603 10.83 -18.49 -4.13
CA LYS A 603 10.82 -17.07 -4.48
C LYS A 603 10.91 -16.92 -5.99
N GLU A 604 9.97 -16.19 -6.56
CA GLU A 604 10.04 -15.77 -7.95
C GLU A 604 10.73 -14.40 -8.03
N ILE A 605 11.87 -14.32 -8.71
CA ILE A 605 12.58 -13.07 -9.00
C ILE A 605 12.64 -12.93 -10.52
N LEU A 606 12.01 -11.88 -11.07
CA LEU A 606 12.01 -11.59 -12.52
C LEU A 606 11.57 -12.78 -13.41
N GLY A 607 10.70 -13.66 -12.89
CA GLY A 607 10.22 -14.86 -13.59
C GLY A 607 11.05 -16.12 -13.41
N GLU A 608 12.14 -16.07 -12.62
CA GLU A 608 12.93 -17.23 -12.22
C GLU A 608 12.54 -17.66 -10.80
N VAL A 609 12.19 -18.95 -10.62
CA VAL A 609 11.81 -19.50 -9.32
C VAL A 609 13.04 -20.13 -8.67
N THR A 610 13.46 -19.57 -7.53
CA THR A 610 14.55 -20.07 -6.71
C THR A 610 14.02 -20.53 -5.34
N THR A 611 14.41 -21.72 -4.90
CA THR A 611 14.06 -22.22 -3.56
C THR A 611 15.06 -21.71 -2.53
N HIS A 612 14.56 -21.17 -1.42
CA HIS A 612 15.34 -20.68 -0.29
C HIS A 612 15.07 -21.54 0.94
N GLU A 613 16.12 -22.12 1.53
CA GLU A 613 16.02 -22.85 2.79
C GLU A 613 15.91 -21.88 3.98
N LEU A 614 14.90 -22.05 4.81
CA LEU A 614 14.65 -21.19 5.98
C LEU A 614 15.65 -21.44 7.12
N LYS A 615 16.24 -22.64 7.14
CA LYS A 615 17.28 -23.07 8.09
C LYS A 615 18.20 -24.08 7.41
N PRO A 616 19.39 -24.36 7.96
CA PRO A 616 20.30 -25.34 7.37
C PRO A 616 19.61 -26.69 7.15
N ASP A 617 19.69 -27.24 5.93
CA ASP A 617 19.05 -28.50 5.52
C ASP A 617 17.51 -28.45 5.59
N GLY A 618 16.93 -27.24 5.54
CA GLY A 618 15.50 -27.02 5.74
C GLY A 618 14.62 -27.68 4.69
N GLY A 619 15.13 -27.89 3.46
CA GLY A 619 14.40 -28.60 2.40
C GLY A 619 14.08 -30.07 2.74
N ASN A 620 14.80 -30.68 3.69
CA ASN A 620 14.58 -32.05 4.14
C ASN A 620 13.84 -32.15 5.48
N VAL A 621 13.58 -31.00 6.14
CA VAL A 621 12.89 -30.97 7.44
C VAL A 621 11.41 -30.74 7.23
N LEU A 622 10.60 -31.77 7.51
CA LEU A 622 9.14 -31.69 7.45
C LEU A 622 8.58 -30.77 8.54
N VAL A 623 7.60 -29.95 8.19
CA VAL A 623 6.83 -29.13 9.13
C VAL A 623 5.77 -30.02 9.80
N THR A 624 5.82 -30.08 11.13
CA THR A 624 4.93 -30.86 12.00
C THR A 624 4.23 -29.93 13.00
N GLU A 625 3.25 -30.45 13.74
CA GLU A 625 2.58 -29.67 14.80
C GLU A 625 3.55 -29.14 15.86
N GLU A 626 4.62 -29.89 16.16
CA GLU A 626 5.61 -29.51 17.16
C GLU A 626 6.53 -28.36 16.69
N ASN A 627 6.76 -28.24 15.38
CA ASN A 627 7.73 -27.28 14.83
C ASN A 627 7.09 -26.18 13.97
N LYS A 628 5.77 -26.18 13.76
CA LYS A 628 5.07 -25.21 12.90
C LYS A 628 5.23 -23.76 13.36
N GLU A 629 5.33 -23.51 14.66
CA GLU A 629 5.59 -22.16 15.20
C GLU A 629 6.97 -21.62 14.78
N GLU A 630 7.99 -22.49 14.73
CA GLU A 630 9.32 -22.13 14.22
C GLU A 630 9.25 -21.82 12.72
N TYR A 631 8.55 -22.65 11.95
CA TYR A 631 8.34 -22.44 10.52
C TYR A 631 7.65 -21.10 10.25
N ILE A 632 6.54 -20.81 10.93
CA ILE A 632 5.79 -19.55 10.78
C ILE A 632 6.69 -18.35 11.07
N ARG A 633 7.47 -18.39 12.15
CA ARG A 633 8.40 -17.32 12.51
C ARG A 633 9.45 -17.08 11.42
N LEU A 634 10.11 -18.15 10.95
CA LEU A 634 11.14 -18.05 9.92
C LEU A 634 10.58 -17.57 8.57
N VAL A 635 9.39 -18.03 8.18
CA VAL A 635 8.71 -17.58 6.96
C VAL A 635 8.33 -16.11 7.05
N ALA A 636 7.80 -15.65 8.19
CA ALA A 636 7.44 -14.26 8.39
C ALA A 636 8.68 -13.34 8.36
N GLU A 637 9.75 -13.73 9.06
CA GLU A 637 11.03 -13.01 9.07
C GLU A 637 11.64 -12.92 7.66
N TRP A 638 11.67 -14.04 6.94
CA TRP A 638 12.11 -14.10 5.55
C TRP A 638 11.26 -13.22 4.64
N ARG A 639 9.93 -13.30 4.72
CA ARG A 639 9.02 -12.55 3.83
C ARG A 639 9.19 -11.05 3.98
N LEU A 640 9.41 -10.60 5.20
CA LEU A 640 9.64 -9.20 5.50
C LEU A 640 11.01 -8.74 5.01
N SER A 641 12.05 -9.56 5.16
CA SER A 641 13.46 -9.13 4.92
C SER A 641 13.99 -9.42 3.52
N ARG A 642 13.36 -10.33 2.76
CA ARG A 642 13.88 -10.82 1.48
C ARG A 642 14.19 -9.71 0.47
N GLY A 643 15.42 -9.71 -0.03
CA GLY A 643 15.85 -8.88 -1.16
C GLY A 643 15.92 -7.38 -0.87
N VAL A 644 15.90 -6.99 0.40
CA VAL A 644 16.01 -5.59 0.84
C VAL A 644 17.15 -5.37 1.83
N GLU A 645 17.99 -6.38 2.05
CA GLU A 645 19.04 -6.39 3.08
C GLU A 645 20.11 -5.33 2.79
N GLU A 646 20.63 -5.26 1.57
CA GLU A 646 21.66 -4.29 1.18
C GLU A 646 21.13 -2.85 1.21
N GLN A 647 19.89 -2.64 0.75
CA GLN A 647 19.18 -1.37 0.78
C GLN A 647 18.98 -0.88 2.21
N THR A 648 18.55 -1.80 3.08
CA THR A 648 18.33 -1.55 4.51
C THR A 648 19.65 -1.18 5.19
N GLN A 649 20.72 -1.93 4.91
CA GLN A 649 22.05 -1.65 5.43
C GLN A 649 22.58 -0.28 4.96
N ALA A 650 22.47 0.04 3.67
CA ALA A 650 22.89 1.33 3.13
C ALA A 650 22.11 2.50 3.75
N PHE A 651 20.80 2.33 3.96
CA PHE A 651 19.99 3.27 4.71
C PHE A 651 20.52 3.46 6.14
N PHE A 652 20.82 2.38 6.86
CA PHE A 652 21.34 2.45 8.23
C PHE A 652 22.71 3.11 8.34
N GLU A 653 23.58 2.87 7.38
CA GLU A 653 24.88 3.54 7.31
C GLU A 653 24.69 5.05 7.21
N GLY A 654 23.84 5.51 6.30
CA GLY A 654 23.53 6.93 6.16
C GLY A 654 22.83 7.53 7.38
N PHE A 655 21.93 6.77 8.00
CA PHE A 655 21.21 7.19 9.20
C PHE A 655 22.16 7.40 10.38
N ASN A 656 22.95 6.37 10.72
CA ASN A 656 23.84 6.35 11.88
C ASN A 656 25.01 7.34 11.75
N GLU A 657 25.42 7.69 10.54
CA GLU A 657 26.38 8.74 10.25
C GLU A 657 25.94 10.11 10.82
N VAL A 658 24.64 10.42 10.75
CA VAL A 658 24.09 11.70 11.22
C VAL A 658 23.55 11.58 12.64
N LEU A 659 22.73 10.57 12.92
CA LEU A 659 22.08 10.34 14.21
C LEU A 659 22.31 8.90 14.66
N PRO A 660 23.18 8.67 15.67
CA PRO A 660 23.40 7.33 16.20
C PRO A 660 22.09 6.72 16.74
N GLN A 661 21.77 5.51 16.29
CA GLN A 661 20.53 4.83 16.63
C GLN A 661 20.31 4.62 18.14
N GLN A 662 21.37 4.57 18.95
CA GLN A 662 21.29 4.43 20.41
C GLN A 662 20.37 5.49 21.08
N TYR A 663 20.25 6.68 20.50
CA TYR A 663 19.36 7.72 21.03
C TYR A 663 17.88 7.44 20.80
N LEU A 664 17.55 6.43 19.99
CA LEU A 664 16.19 6.01 19.67
C LEU A 664 15.75 4.75 20.41
N GLN A 665 16.63 4.12 21.20
CA GLN A 665 16.38 2.79 21.78
C GLN A 665 15.13 2.67 22.67
N TYR A 666 14.63 3.80 23.17
CA TYR A 666 13.46 3.88 24.04
C TYR A 666 12.14 4.16 23.32
N PHE A 667 12.19 4.51 22.04
CA PHE A 667 10.99 4.70 21.24
C PHE A 667 10.51 3.36 20.71
N ASP A 668 9.19 3.19 20.72
CA ASP A 668 8.54 2.15 19.91
C ASP A 668 8.32 2.64 18.47
N ALA A 669 7.94 1.72 17.58
CA ALA A 669 7.76 2.03 16.15
C ALA A 669 6.69 3.11 15.89
N LYS A 670 5.67 3.20 16.76
CA LYS A 670 4.58 4.17 16.63
C LYS A 670 5.00 5.54 17.14
N GLU A 671 5.77 5.59 18.22
CA GLU A 671 6.37 6.82 18.73
C GLU A 671 7.37 7.39 17.71
N LEU A 672 8.18 6.55 17.06
CA LEU A 672 9.08 6.99 15.99
C LEU A 672 8.32 7.55 14.78
N GLU A 673 7.22 6.92 14.38
CA GLU A 673 6.34 7.45 13.33
C GLU A 673 5.87 8.87 13.69
N VAL A 674 5.41 9.09 14.92
CA VAL A 674 4.96 10.41 15.40
C VAL A 674 6.10 11.42 15.42
N MET A 675 7.33 11.02 15.77
CA MET A 675 8.49 11.91 15.73
C MET A 675 8.82 12.41 14.32
N LEU A 676 8.61 11.56 13.31
CA LEU A 676 8.86 11.88 11.91
C LEU A 676 7.69 12.63 11.27
N CYS A 677 6.46 12.20 11.50
CA CYS A 677 5.29 12.73 10.82
C CYS A 677 4.71 13.96 11.51
N GLY A 678 4.91 14.10 12.83
CA GLY A 678 4.28 15.10 13.68
C GLY A 678 2.89 14.69 14.14
N MET A 679 2.46 15.28 15.25
CA MET A 679 1.10 15.18 15.78
C MET A 679 0.16 16.12 15.04
N GLN A 680 -1.09 15.71 14.90
CA GLN A 680 -2.18 16.54 14.38
C GLN A 680 -3.32 16.56 15.38
N GLU A 681 -4.03 17.68 15.47
CA GLU A 681 -5.27 17.72 16.24
C GLU A 681 -6.34 16.86 15.55
N ILE A 682 -6.94 15.95 16.33
CA ILE A 682 -7.98 15.06 15.82
C ILE A 682 -9.35 15.72 15.99
N ASP A 683 -10.01 16.01 14.86
CA ASP A 683 -11.40 16.44 14.85
C ASP A 683 -12.33 15.28 15.22
N LEU A 684 -12.85 15.34 16.45
CA LEU A 684 -13.76 14.34 16.99
C LEU A 684 -15.11 14.30 16.28
N VAL A 685 -15.58 15.45 15.78
CA VAL A 685 -16.86 15.55 15.07
C VAL A 685 -16.75 14.87 13.73
N ASP A 686 -15.66 15.12 13.01
CA ASP A 686 -15.37 14.44 11.74
C ASP A 686 -15.21 12.93 11.94
N TRP A 687 -14.42 12.50 12.93
CA TRP A 687 -14.22 11.09 13.24
C TRP A 687 -15.54 10.37 13.55
N GLN A 688 -16.36 10.94 14.42
CA GLN A 688 -17.64 10.35 14.80
C GLN A 688 -18.64 10.33 13.64
N ARG A 689 -18.66 11.38 12.80
CA ARG A 689 -19.54 11.48 11.63
C ARG A 689 -19.28 10.38 10.61
N HIS A 690 -18.00 10.07 10.37
CA HIS A 690 -17.57 9.14 9.32
C HIS A 690 -17.30 7.71 9.83
N THR A 691 -17.52 7.41 11.11
CA THR A 691 -17.43 6.06 11.65
C THR A 691 -18.63 5.19 11.26
N ILE A 692 -18.35 3.97 10.80
CA ILE A 692 -19.34 2.92 10.52
C ILE A 692 -19.38 1.89 11.66
N TYR A 693 -20.54 1.26 11.85
CA TYR A 693 -20.75 0.29 12.92
C TYR A 693 -21.27 -1.03 12.36
N ARG A 694 -20.69 -2.14 12.77
CA ARG A 694 -21.11 -3.51 12.41
C ARG A 694 -21.54 -4.25 13.67
N HIS A 695 -22.73 -4.84 13.64
CA HIS A 695 -23.34 -5.49 14.82
C HIS A 695 -23.47 -4.59 16.07
N TYR A 696 -23.30 -3.29 15.88
CA TYR A 696 -23.58 -2.20 16.80
C TYR A 696 -24.42 -1.15 16.09
N ALA A 697 -25.17 -0.38 16.88
CA ALA A 697 -25.82 0.85 16.43
C ALA A 697 -25.19 2.05 17.13
N ARG A 698 -25.37 3.26 16.57
CA ARG A 698 -24.92 4.51 17.20
C ARG A 698 -25.46 4.69 18.64
N SER A 699 -26.62 4.13 18.92
CA SER A 699 -27.29 4.15 20.23
C SER A 699 -26.86 3.02 21.19
N SER A 700 -26.02 2.08 20.74
CA SER A 700 -25.53 0.99 21.60
C SER A 700 -24.69 1.55 22.75
N LYS A 701 -24.87 0.99 23.96
CA LYS A 701 -24.19 1.46 25.18
C LYS A 701 -22.66 1.55 25.00
N GLN A 702 -22.06 0.52 24.42
CA GLN A 702 -20.61 0.47 24.18
C GLN A 702 -20.12 1.54 23.21
N ILE A 703 -20.93 1.92 22.21
CA ILE A 703 -20.60 2.99 21.27
C ILE A 703 -20.69 4.37 21.93
N LEU A 704 -21.72 4.59 22.76
CA LEU A 704 -21.83 5.81 23.55
C LEU A 704 -20.65 5.95 24.53
N TRP A 705 -20.29 4.86 25.22
CA TRP A 705 -19.13 4.79 26.10
C TRP A 705 -17.81 5.01 25.36
N PHE A 706 -17.64 4.42 24.17
CA PHE A 706 -16.46 4.63 23.34
C PHE A 706 -16.27 6.13 23.02
N TRP A 707 -17.30 6.81 22.51
CA TRP A 707 -17.19 8.23 22.18
C TRP A 707 -17.08 9.15 23.40
N GLN A 708 -17.73 8.79 24.51
CA GLN A 708 -17.51 9.46 25.78
C GLN A 708 -16.03 9.39 26.17
N PHE A 709 -15.44 8.20 26.09
CA PHE A 709 -14.06 7.98 26.46
C PHE A 709 -13.08 8.67 25.52
N VAL A 710 -13.30 8.61 24.21
CA VAL A 710 -12.48 9.35 23.21
C VAL A 710 -12.51 10.87 23.44
N LYS A 711 -13.64 11.40 23.92
CA LYS A 711 -13.76 12.81 24.32
C LYS A 711 -12.95 13.14 25.58
N GLU A 712 -12.91 12.24 26.55
CA GLU A 712 -12.10 12.37 27.78
C GLU A 712 -10.58 12.24 27.53
N MET A 713 -10.17 11.51 26.48
CA MET A 713 -8.77 11.37 26.08
C MET A 713 -8.14 12.70 25.66
N ASP A 714 -6.86 12.87 25.96
CA ASP A 714 -6.03 13.90 25.34
C ASP A 714 -5.68 13.55 23.88
N ASN A 715 -5.11 14.50 23.15
CA ASN A 715 -4.81 14.31 21.72
C ASN A 715 -3.77 13.20 21.47
N GLU A 716 -2.83 12.99 22.40
CA GLU A 716 -1.83 11.91 22.31
C GLU A 716 -2.52 10.53 22.35
N LYS A 717 -3.41 10.30 23.32
CA LYS A 717 -4.15 9.04 23.43
C LYS A 717 -5.09 8.82 22.25
N ARG A 718 -5.71 9.89 21.72
CA ARG A 718 -6.53 9.82 20.50
C ARG A 718 -5.69 9.39 19.29
N MET A 719 -4.49 9.92 19.15
CA MET A 719 -3.55 9.51 18.09
C MET A 719 -3.09 8.06 18.25
N ARG A 720 -2.80 7.61 19.47
CA ARG A 720 -2.46 6.20 19.72
C ARG A 720 -3.62 5.26 19.38
N LEU A 721 -4.86 5.65 19.69
CA LEU A 721 -6.04 4.91 19.27
C LEU A 721 -6.19 4.89 17.74
N LEU A 722 -5.93 6.00 17.06
CA LEU A 722 -5.91 6.05 15.60
C LEU A 722 -4.87 5.06 15.05
N GLN A 723 -3.61 5.15 15.47
CA GLN A 723 -2.53 4.23 15.09
C GLN A 723 -2.87 2.77 15.41
N PHE A 724 -3.54 2.51 16.53
CA PHE A 724 -3.97 1.16 16.89
C PHE A 724 -4.93 0.58 15.84
N VAL A 725 -5.86 1.37 15.33
CA VAL A 725 -6.92 0.91 14.42
C VAL A 725 -6.54 1.01 12.94
N THR A 726 -5.77 2.01 12.54
CA THR A 726 -5.41 2.27 11.13
C THR A 726 -3.97 1.89 10.80
N GLY A 727 -3.11 1.71 11.81
CA GLY A 727 -1.69 1.43 11.62
C GLY A 727 -0.83 2.65 11.31
N THR A 728 -1.40 3.86 11.28
CA THR A 728 -0.68 5.12 11.05
C THR A 728 -1.26 6.28 11.87
N CYS A 729 -0.43 7.26 12.23
CA CYS A 729 -0.89 8.47 12.89
C CYS A 729 -1.41 9.55 11.92
N ARG A 730 -1.32 9.33 10.62
CA ARG A 730 -1.67 10.30 9.58
C ARG A 730 -3.14 10.18 9.16
N LEU A 731 -3.78 11.31 8.90
CA LEU A 731 -5.08 11.34 8.22
C LEU A 731 -4.93 11.87 6.78
N PRO A 732 -5.76 11.39 5.85
CA PRO A 732 -5.91 11.99 4.52
C PRO A 732 -6.34 13.46 4.59
N MET A 733 -6.12 14.22 3.51
CA MET A 733 -6.49 15.63 3.46
C MET A 733 -7.99 15.89 3.70
N GLY A 734 -8.87 14.98 3.25
CA GLY A 734 -10.31 15.04 3.49
C GLY A 734 -10.77 14.48 4.84
N GLY A 735 -9.84 14.20 5.76
CA GLY A 735 -10.14 13.70 7.10
C GLY A 735 -10.60 12.24 7.11
N PHE A 736 -11.50 11.91 8.03
CA PHE A 736 -11.99 10.54 8.23
C PHE A 736 -12.91 10.04 7.10
N ALA A 737 -13.42 10.94 6.26
CA ALA A 737 -14.24 10.60 5.10
C ALA A 737 -13.46 9.81 4.04
N ASP A 738 -12.20 10.19 3.85
CA ASP A 738 -11.31 9.72 2.79
C ASP A 738 -10.30 8.68 3.30
N LEU A 739 -10.57 8.06 4.46
CA LEU A 739 -9.74 6.99 4.98
C LEU A 739 -9.61 5.85 3.97
N MET A 740 -8.38 5.37 3.80
CA MET A 740 -8.01 4.30 2.90
C MET A 740 -7.59 3.07 3.70
N GLY A 741 -7.89 1.88 3.17
CA GLY A 741 -7.42 0.58 3.65
C GLY A 741 -6.69 -0.17 2.54
N SER A 742 -6.45 -1.47 2.74
CA SER A 742 -5.69 -2.29 1.77
C SER A 742 -6.42 -2.56 0.44
N ASN A 743 -7.74 -2.36 0.41
CA ASN A 743 -8.61 -2.59 -0.74
C ASN A 743 -9.30 -1.28 -1.21
N GLY A 744 -8.70 -0.13 -0.92
CA GLY A 744 -9.16 1.19 -1.38
C GLY A 744 -9.88 1.98 -0.28
N PRO A 745 -10.85 2.85 -0.64
CA PRO A 745 -11.58 3.68 0.31
C PRO A 745 -12.29 2.86 1.39
N GLN A 746 -11.85 3.00 2.64
CA GLN A 746 -12.27 2.18 3.77
C GLN A 746 -12.35 3.03 5.05
N LYS A 747 -13.58 3.33 5.47
CA LYS A 747 -13.84 4.15 6.66
C LYS A 747 -13.51 3.43 7.97
N PHE A 748 -13.28 4.22 9.01
CA PHE A 748 -13.14 3.72 10.38
C PHE A 748 -14.38 2.92 10.81
N CYS A 749 -14.19 1.68 11.26
CA CYS A 749 -15.25 0.74 11.58
C CYS A 749 -15.14 0.23 13.01
N ILE A 750 -16.25 0.21 13.76
CA ILE A 750 -16.34 -0.50 15.04
C ILE A 750 -17.27 -1.70 14.89
N GLU A 751 -16.75 -2.90 15.17
CA GLU A 751 -17.49 -4.16 15.06
C GLU A 751 -17.63 -4.86 16.42
N LYS A 752 -18.83 -5.38 16.70
CA LYS A 752 -19.07 -6.19 17.91
C LYS A 752 -18.50 -7.59 17.72
N VAL A 753 -17.38 -7.89 18.40
CA VAL A 753 -16.71 -9.20 18.33
C VAL A 753 -16.29 -9.65 19.72
N GLY A 754 -16.39 -10.96 19.99
CA GLY A 754 -15.81 -11.58 21.18
C GLY A 754 -16.67 -11.50 22.46
N LYS A 755 -16.02 -11.79 23.58
CA LYS A 755 -16.62 -11.88 24.92
C LYS A 755 -16.12 -10.74 25.82
N GLU A 756 -16.84 -10.45 26.89
CA GLU A 756 -16.59 -9.34 27.81
C GLU A 756 -15.21 -9.34 28.47
N ASN A 757 -14.55 -10.49 28.58
CA ASN A 757 -13.22 -10.63 29.15
C ASN A 757 -12.10 -10.37 28.13
N TRP A 758 -12.41 -10.41 26.83
CA TRP A 758 -11.46 -10.21 25.76
C TRP A 758 -10.99 -8.77 25.70
N LEU A 759 -9.76 -8.57 25.24
CA LEU A 759 -9.25 -7.25 24.89
C LEU A 759 -9.79 -6.83 23.53
N PRO A 760 -9.93 -5.52 23.27
CA PRO A 760 -10.26 -5.05 21.94
C PRO A 760 -9.08 -5.33 20.99
N ARG A 761 -9.40 -5.62 19.73
CA ARG A 761 -8.41 -5.93 18.68
C ARG A 761 -8.61 -5.02 17.49
N SER A 762 -7.58 -4.88 16.68
CA SER A 762 -7.63 -4.08 15.47
C SER A 762 -7.20 -4.88 14.24
N HIS A 763 -7.80 -4.53 13.10
CA HIS A 763 -7.42 -4.98 11.77
C HIS A 763 -7.10 -3.73 10.96
N THR A 764 -5.81 -3.38 10.88
CA THR A 764 -5.36 -2.09 10.33
C THR A 764 -5.67 -1.96 8.85
N CYS A 765 -5.59 -3.07 8.10
CA CYS A 765 -5.95 -3.13 6.68
C CYS A 765 -7.40 -2.69 6.39
N PHE A 766 -8.30 -2.84 7.36
CA PHE A 766 -9.72 -2.51 7.23
C PHE A 766 -10.15 -1.29 8.06
N ASN A 767 -9.21 -0.61 8.72
CA ASN A 767 -9.49 0.44 9.69
C ASN A 767 -10.55 0.02 10.73
N ARG A 768 -10.50 -1.25 11.17
CA ARG A 768 -11.54 -1.88 12.01
C ARG A 768 -11.07 -2.13 13.44
N LEU A 769 -11.87 -1.66 14.39
CA LEU A 769 -11.79 -1.98 15.82
C LEU A 769 -12.82 -3.04 16.18
N ASP A 770 -12.35 -4.21 16.59
CA ASP A 770 -13.14 -5.25 17.22
C ASP A 770 -13.35 -4.87 18.69
N LEU A 771 -14.55 -4.40 19.03
CA LEU A 771 -14.90 -3.94 20.36
C LEU A 771 -15.83 -4.95 21.05
N PRO A 772 -15.38 -5.63 22.12
CA PRO A 772 -16.23 -6.55 22.86
C PRO A 772 -17.41 -5.85 23.55
N PRO A 773 -18.52 -6.57 23.79
CA PRO A 773 -19.71 -6.02 24.43
C PRO A 773 -19.55 -5.90 25.95
N TYR A 774 -18.62 -5.06 26.40
CA TYR A 774 -18.36 -4.80 27.82
C TYR A 774 -19.62 -4.40 28.60
N LYS A 775 -19.63 -4.68 29.90
CA LYS A 775 -20.79 -4.46 30.79
C LYS A 775 -20.83 -3.07 31.41
N SER A 776 -19.70 -2.37 31.47
CA SER A 776 -19.60 -1.03 32.08
C SER A 776 -18.64 -0.12 31.32
N TYR A 777 -18.81 1.19 31.56
CA TYR A 777 -17.92 2.23 31.05
C TYR A 777 -16.46 2.02 31.51
N GLU A 778 -16.26 1.77 32.80
CA GLU A 778 -14.93 1.57 33.38
C GLU A 778 -14.20 0.36 32.79
N GLN A 779 -14.93 -0.74 32.56
CA GLN A 779 -14.35 -1.93 31.92
C GLN A 779 -13.89 -1.62 30.49
N LEU A 780 -14.70 -0.90 29.71
CA LEU A 780 -14.32 -0.48 28.36
C LEU A 780 -13.09 0.43 28.38
N LYS A 781 -13.08 1.41 29.28
CA LYS A 781 -11.98 2.37 29.45
C LYS A 781 -10.67 1.67 29.79
N GLU A 782 -10.67 0.80 30.79
CA GLU A 782 -9.51 0.04 31.22
C GLU A 782 -8.96 -0.86 30.09
N LYS A 783 -9.84 -1.66 29.47
CA LYS A 783 -9.45 -2.61 28.42
C LYS A 783 -8.96 -1.91 27.15
N LEU A 784 -9.59 -0.81 26.76
CA LEU A 784 -9.17 -0.04 25.59
C LEU A 784 -7.86 0.71 25.85
N MET A 785 -7.67 1.32 27.02
CA MET A 785 -6.39 1.92 27.41
C MET A 785 -5.26 0.91 27.38
N PHE A 786 -5.48 -0.26 27.98
CA PHE A 786 -4.49 -1.32 27.99
C PHE A 786 -4.13 -1.75 26.55
N ALA A 787 -5.12 -1.95 25.69
CA ALA A 787 -4.87 -2.36 24.30
C ALA A 787 -4.10 -1.33 23.47
N ILE A 788 -4.35 -0.02 23.64
CA ILE A 788 -3.62 1.03 22.90
C ILE A 788 -2.21 1.29 23.45
N GLU A 789 -1.97 1.04 24.74
CA GLU A 789 -0.65 1.24 25.35
C GLU A 789 0.28 0.03 25.20
N GLU A 790 -0.26 -1.19 25.16
CA GLU A 790 0.53 -2.43 25.19
C GLU A 790 0.76 -3.07 23.80
N THR A 791 0.85 -2.24 22.75
CA THR A 791 0.76 -2.71 21.35
C THR A 791 1.95 -3.52 20.78
N GLU A 792 3.01 -3.75 21.56
CA GLU A 792 4.21 -4.47 21.08
C GLU A 792 4.29 -5.97 21.46
N GLY A 793 3.24 -6.58 22.03
CA GLY A 793 3.36 -7.95 22.59
C GLY A 793 2.25 -8.96 22.31
N PHE A 794 1.16 -8.62 21.62
CA PHE A 794 0.01 -9.53 21.54
C PHE A 794 0.09 -10.51 20.36
N GLY A 795 0.96 -11.51 20.54
CA GLY A 795 0.98 -12.76 19.78
C GLY A 795 0.91 -14.02 20.66
N GLN A 796 0.84 -13.88 21.99
CA GLN A 796 0.61 -14.98 22.92
C GLN A 796 -0.84 -14.91 23.44
N GLU A 797 -1.74 -15.52 22.68
CA GLU A 797 -2.82 -16.32 23.27
C GLU A 797 -2.42 -17.79 23.16
#